data_AF-A0A1G0GM45-F1
#
_entry.id   AF-A0A1G0GM45-F1
#
_cell.length_a   1.000
_cell.length_b   1.000
_cell.length_c   1.000
_cell.angle_alpha   90.00
_cell.angle_beta   90.00
_cell.angle_gamma   90.00
#
_symmetry.space_group_name_H-M   'P 1'
#
loop_
_entity.id
_entity.type
_entity.pdbx_description
1 polymer ?
#
loop_
_entity_poly.entity_id
_entity_poly.type
_entity_poly.pdbx_seq_one_letter_code
_entity_poly.pdbx_strand_id
1 'polypeptide(L)'
;MIKYFRKIVELTKAGLLYFILSFILICIIPIWVLKLSYELKKIPSNFEYTADIFSLDNFYNEKLKRFEGERISKTYFKYRVIEKTATYLAIEVTFDVKELNETPIFSVTRLYYINPYTHQHISMNNLKNRNGFLFAPMYSDKSNYIYWHVNYDAPATLKFVKSEKINGLKVYKYHAYYEADQTENLSYLPDVPEKRGIHTTINLTLWIEPISGWLIKYEDSTLAYYYNRMTGQYIEPWNKFSNRYTQTSIVNNVNYAFVLKWKFIIIDYIVPIILLFLAFVFFWFGYKKANWRFVKPSIILFFKKVEKVTISGLIIILLIIAIAEFAYYLSVYKKKQLHYKIGISLWIHNNAYMNAIKGFKDGLAEYGINNNENVTFYIESSNADVEKQINIIQLFINKKFDLIYTLGTPGSLIAKGITKNIPIVFSFVAYPVEVNLIDSLRSSKTNLVGSRNYIPASQQFYYFEQLYPNVKKLGFVRHKGNESSEIQLKEYQQLFSKRHVQLIDIAVVDEDHLSQLLQSPLGYDSLYLACDTFMQGNAGRIAVDISRKNKIPTFTCNMENVIDGALIGYVADPYIIGKIAGRKAALILRGADPQWLYSESPKQGYLIINRTTAKLLGIDIPEAILQKSDYIIGK
;
A
#
# COMPACT_ATOMS: atom_id res chain seq x y z
N MET A 1 -52.76 47.73 -3.64
CA MET A 1 -51.28 47.68 -3.71
C MET A 1 -50.59 48.93 -3.14
N ILE A 2 -50.88 50.15 -3.62
CA ILE A 2 -50.19 51.39 -3.21
C ILE A 2 -50.30 51.72 -1.70
N LYS A 3 -51.46 51.44 -1.08
CA LYS A 3 -51.68 51.61 0.39
C LYS A 3 -50.82 50.67 1.25
N TYR A 4 -50.59 49.44 0.80
CA TYR A 4 -49.73 48.47 1.48
C TYR A 4 -48.25 48.88 1.38
N PHE A 5 -47.84 49.40 0.23
CA PHE A 5 -46.49 49.92 0.00
C PHE A 5 -46.16 51.10 0.93
N ARG A 6 -47.09 52.05 1.11
CA ARG A 6 -46.94 53.15 2.09
C ARG A 6 -46.82 52.67 3.53
N LYS A 7 -47.59 51.65 3.93
CA LYS A 7 -47.56 51.08 5.28
C LYS A 7 -46.23 50.38 5.58
N ILE A 8 -45.64 49.70 4.58
CA ILE A 8 -44.29 49.10 4.67
C ILE A 8 -43.19 50.19 4.77
N VAL A 9 -43.36 51.31 4.08
CA VAL A 9 -42.45 52.48 4.16
C VAL A 9 -42.53 53.20 5.52
N GLU A 10 -43.66 53.15 6.22
CA GLU A 10 -43.76 53.66 7.60
C GLU A 10 -43.19 52.69 8.63
N LEU A 11 -43.41 51.38 8.47
CA LEU A 11 -42.84 50.33 9.33
C LEU A 11 -41.30 50.29 9.31
N THR A 12 -40.70 50.63 8.17
CA THR A 12 -39.24 50.78 8.01
C THR A 12 -38.68 52.06 8.65
N LYS A 13 -39.48 53.14 8.71
CA LYS A 13 -39.12 54.41 9.36
C LYS A 13 -39.19 54.33 10.89
N ALA A 14 -40.00 53.43 11.45
CA ALA A 14 -40.18 53.28 12.91
C ALA A 14 -39.27 52.22 13.57
N GLY A 15 -38.37 51.57 12.83
CA GLY A 15 -37.52 50.48 13.36
C GLY A 15 -38.22 49.13 13.51
N LEU A 16 -39.55 49.07 13.43
CA LEU A 16 -40.37 47.87 13.63
C LEU A 16 -40.05 46.74 12.63
N LEU A 17 -39.72 47.05 11.37
CA LEU A 17 -39.31 46.01 10.40
C LEU A 17 -38.08 45.24 10.87
N TYR A 18 -37.10 45.91 11.47
CA TYR A 18 -35.86 45.28 11.91
C TYR A 18 -36.09 44.37 13.13
N PHE A 19 -37.00 44.74 14.03
CA PHE A 19 -37.46 43.85 15.10
C PHE A 19 -38.19 42.63 14.56
N ILE A 20 -39.02 42.78 13.53
CA ILE A 20 -39.69 41.65 12.86
C ILE A 20 -38.64 40.71 12.22
N LEU A 21 -37.64 41.24 11.51
CA LEU A 21 -36.56 40.43 10.92
C LEU A 21 -35.71 39.72 11.97
N SER A 22 -35.37 40.40 13.06
CA SER A 22 -34.68 39.81 14.21
C SER A 22 -35.47 38.64 14.81
N PHE A 23 -36.77 38.86 15.05
CA PHE A 23 -37.68 37.84 15.56
C PHE A 23 -37.81 36.65 14.61
N ILE A 24 -37.95 36.89 13.31
CA ILE A 24 -37.98 35.83 12.29
C ILE A 24 -36.71 34.97 12.34
N LEU A 25 -35.52 35.59 12.40
CA LEU A 25 -34.27 34.84 12.50
C LEU A 25 -34.17 34.02 13.78
N ILE A 26 -34.63 34.56 14.91
CA ILE A 26 -34.73 33.81 16.17
C ILE A 26 -35.66 32.61 16.02
N CYS A 27 -36.80 32.77 15.36
CA CYS A 27 -37.74 31.67 15.08
C CYS A 27 -37.19 30.64 14.08
N ILE A 28 -36.29 31.03 13.17
CA ILE A 28 -35.65 30.10 12.21
C ILE A 28 -34.65 29.18 12.92
N ILE A 29 -33.98 29.62 13.98
CA ILE A 29 -32.94 28.81 14.65
C ILE A 29 -33.50 27.46 15.15
N PRO A 30 -34.63 27.39 15.89
CA PRO A 30 -35.24 26.10 16.25
C PRO A 30 -35.59 25.23 15.05
N ILE A 31 -36.09 25.82 13.95
CA ILE A 31 -36.42 25.09 12.72
C ILE A 31 -35.16 24.54 12.06
N TRP A 32 -34.09 25.33 12.03
CA TRP A 32 -32.78 24.92 11.52
C TRP A 32 -32.23 23.75 12.35
N VAL A 33 -32.16 23.91 13.67
CA VAL A 33 -31.58 22.93 14.58
C VAL A 33 -32.39 21.64 14.60
N LEU A 34 -33.73 21.71 14.66
CA LEU A 34 -34.57 20.51 14.83
C LEU A 34 -34.93 19.80 13.52
N LYS A 35 -34.92 20.50 12.38
CA LYS A 35 -35.41 19.95 11.11
C LYS A 35 -34.37 20.00 10.00
N LEU A 36 -33.85 21.18 9.68
CA LEU A 36 -33.00 21.33 8.50
C LEU A 36 -31.60 20.74 8.69
N SER A 37 -31.02 20.90 9.88
CA SER A 37 -29.70 20.34 10.24
C SER A 37 -29.70 18.82 10.07
N TYR A 38 -30.79 18.18 10.51
CA TYR A 38 -30.99 16.75 10.46
C TYR A 38 -30.96 16.27 9.00
N GLU A 39 -31.77 16.89 8.14
CA GLU A 39 -31.84 16.59 6.71
C GLU A 39 -30.50 16.74 5.97
N LEU A 40 -29.69 17.74 6.34
CA LEU A 40 -28.41 18.01 5.68
C LEU A 40 -27.30 17.05 6.09
N LYS A 41 -27.39 16.43 7.28
CA LYS A 41 -26.36 15.52 7.82
C LYS A 41 -26.59 14.05 7.46
N LYS A 42 -27.79 13.69 7.00
CA LYS A 42 -28.12 12.31 6.67
C LYS A 42 -27.32 11.76 5.50
N ILE A 43 -27.17 10.43 5.47
CA ILE A 43 -26.58 9.74 4.33
C ILE A 43 -27.44 10.02 3.08
N PRO A 44 -26.85 10.53 1.99
CA PRO A 44 -27.61 10.92 0.80
C PRO A 44 -28.11 9.67 0.04
N SER A 45 -29.19 9.83 -0.73
CA SER A 45 -29.78 8.71 -1.49
C SER A 45 -28.91 8.18 -2.62
N ASN A 46 -27.95 8.97 -3.08
CA ASN A 46 -26.95 8.59 -4.08
C ASN A 46 -25.59 8.25 -3.42
N PHE A 47 -25.59 7.88 -2.14
CA PHE A 47 -24.37 7.52 -1.44
C PHE A 47 -23.74 6.28 -2.07
N GLU A 48 -22.50 6.45 -2.52
CA GLU A 48 -21.60 5.37 -2.89
C GLU A 48 -20.27 5.56 -2.18
N TYR A 49 -19.72 4.46 -1.69
CA TYR A 49 -18.42 4.44 -1.05
C TYR A 49 -17.66 3.18 -1.46
N THR A 50 -16.36 3.34 -1.73
CA THR A 50 -15.47 2.22 -1.98
C THR A 50 -14.19 2.30 -1.15
N ALA A 51 -13.70 1.14 -0.75
CA ALA A 51 -12.41 0.99 -0.10
C ALA A 51 -11.72 -0.30 -0.54
N ASP A 52 -10.41 -0.20 -0.75
CA ASP A 52 -9.55 -1.33 -1.06
C ASP A 52 -8.93 -1.85 0.24
N ILE A 53 -9.06 -3.15 0.47
CA ILE A 53 -8.46 -3.90 1.57
C ILE A 53 -7.40 -4.85 1.02
N PHE A 54 -6.25 -4.93 1.70
CA PHE A 54 -5.34 -6.06 1.54
C PHE A 54 -5.68 -7.13 2.57
N SER A 55 -5.74 -8.36 2.08
CA SER A 55 -6.03 -9.56 2.85
C SER A 55 -4.82 -10.48 2.76
N LEU A 56 -4.32 -10.91 3.91
CA LEU A 56 -3.22 -11.87 4.02
C LEU A 56 -3.79 -13.17 4.56
N ASP A 57 -3.96 -14.17 3.70
CA ASP A 57 -4.57 -15.45 4.02
C ASP A 57 -3.50 -16.53 4.22
N ASN A 58 -3.63 -17.36 5.24
CA ASN A 58 -2.74 -18.48 5.44
C ASN A 58 -3.58 -19.73 5.65
N PHE A 59 -3.77 -20.47 4.55
CA PHE A 59 -4.59 -21.66 4.54
C PHE A 59 -3.86 -22.83 5.20
N TYR A 60 -4.59 -23.57 6.02
CA TYR A 60 -4.09 -24.77 6.69
C TYR A 60 -4.25 -25.98 5.77
N ASN A 61 -3.17 -26.73 5.58
CA ASN A 61 -3.23 -28.01 4.89
C ASN A 61 -3.45 -29.13 5.91
N GLU A 62 -4.66 -29.69 5.90
CA GLU A 62 -5.07 -30.78 6.81
C GLU A 62 -4.19 -32.03 6.66
N LYS A 63 -3.70 -32.33 5.45
CA LYS A 63 -2.82 -33.51 5.19
C LYS A 63 -1.42 -33.31 5.75
N LEU A 64 -0.86 -32.11 5.60
CA LEU A 64 0.48 -31.76 6.04
C LEU A 64 0.52 -31.28 7.51
N LYS A 65 -0.64 -31.10 8.14
CA LYS A 65 -0.82 -30.55 9.50
C LYS A 65 -0.04 -29.27 9.74
N ARG A 66 -0.05 -28.39 8.75
CA ARG A 66 0.62 -27.08 8.82
C ARG A 66 -0.01 -26.08 7.87
N PHE A 67 0.18 -24.82 8.20
CA PHE A 67 -0.09 -23.70 7.32
C PHE A 67 0.82 -23.74 6.09
N GLU A 68 0.24 -23.54 4.91
CA GLU A 68 0.98 -23.61 3.64
C GLU A 68 1.76 -22.35 3.31
N GLY A 69 1.57 -21.27 4.05
CA GLY A 69 2.19 -19.96 3.82
C GLY A 69 1.18 -18.90 3.39
N GLU A 70 1.54 -17.65 3.68
CA GLU A 70 0.65 -16.49 3.55
C GLU A 70 0.45 -16.08 2.09
N ARG A 71 -0.78 -15.95 1.61
CA ARG A 71 -1.16 -15.51 0.27
C ARG A 71 -1.82 -14.16 0.39
N ILE A 72 -1.50 -13.23 -0.51
CA ILE A 72 -2.12 -11.91 -0.49
C ILE A 72 -3.23 -11.86 -1.53
N SER A 73 -4.38 -11.36 -1.11
CA SER A 73 -5.48 -10.97 -1.98
C SER A 73 -5.86 -9.50 -1.75
N LYS A 74 -6.58 -8.94 -2.71
CA LYS A 74 -7.13 -7.60 -2.64
C LYS A 74 -8.64 -7.71 -2.62
N THR A 75 -9.29 -7.04 -1.67
CA THR A 75 -10.74 -6.99 -1.56
C THR A 75 -11.24 -5.57 -1.82
N TYR A 76 -12.17 -5.45 -2.75
CA TYR A 76 -12.89 -4.20 -3.01
C TYR A 76 -14.19 -4.20 -2.21
N PHE A 77 -14.27 -3.28 -1.26
CA PHE A 77 -15.51 -2.97 -0.54
C PHE A 77 -16.27 -1.92 -1.31
N LYS A 78 -17.55 -2.17 -1.58
CA LYS A 78 -18.46 -1.19 -2.16
C LYS A 78 -19.72 -1.11 -1.32
N TYR A 79 -20.13 0.10 -1.01
CA TYR A 79 -21.40 0.43 -0.36
C TYR A 79 -22.20 1.27 -1.34
N ARG A 80 -23.46 0.93 -1.54
CA ARG A 80 -24.36 1.65 -2.43
C ARG A 80 -25.76 1.69 -1.84
N VAL A 81 -26.33 2.89 -1.73
CA VAL A 81 -27.76 3.02 -1.41
C VAL A 81 -28.57 2.59 -2.62
N ILE A 82 -29.44 1.60 -2.44
CA ILE A 82 -30.31 1.07 -3.50
C ILE A 82 -31.78 1.44 -3.29
N GLU A 83 -32.17 1.75 -2.05
CA GLU A 83 -33.53 2.11 -1.69
C GLU A 83 -33.52 3.15 -0.57
N LYS A 84 -34.50 4.07 -0.61
CA LYS A 84 -34.72 5.07 0.42
C LYS A 84 -36.19 5.19 0.76
N THR A 85 -36.48 5.19 2.05
CA THR A 85 -37.80 5.52 2.60
C THR A 85 -37.71 6.69 3.58
N ALA A 86 -38.83 7.03 4.22
CA ALA A 86 -38.85 8.03 5.28
C ALA A 86 -38.13 7.56 6.55
N THR A 87 -38.02 6.25 6.77
CA THR A 87 -37.54 5.66 8.03
C THR A 87 -36.19 4.93 7.87
N TYR A 88 -35.85 4.44 6.67
CA TYR A 88 -34.62 3.68 6.43
C TYR A 88 -33.96 3.94 5.07
N LEU A 89 -32.67 3.55 4.99
CA LEU A 89 -31.95 3.31 3.73
C LEU A 89 -31.62 1.83 3.62
N ALA A 90 -31.80 1.26 2.43
CA ALA A 90 -31.23 -0.05 2.09
C ALA A 90 -29.88 0.18 1.42
N ILE A 91 -28.84 -0.37 2.04
CA ILE A 91 -27.45 -0.30 1.59
C ILE A 91 -27.01 -1.69 1.16
N GLU A 92 -26.67 -1.79 -0.11
CA GLU A 92 -25.98 -2.92 -0.69
C GLU A 92 -24.49 -2.80 -0.37
N VAL A 93 -23.93 -3.85 0.25
CA VAL A 93 -22.51 -3.96 0.55
C VAL A 93 -21.94 -5.15 -0.21
N THR A 94 -21.01 -4.88 -1.10
CA THR A 94 -20.32 -5.87 -1.94
C THR A 94 -18.86 -6.00 -1.52
N PHE A 95 -18.41 -7.25 -1.45
CA PHE A 95 -17.05 -7.68 -1.19
C PHE A 95 -16.58 -8.40 -2.45
N ASP A 96 -15.71 -7.78 -3.22
CA ASP A 96 -15.16 -8.38 -4.43
C ASP A 96 -13.69 -8.71 -4.20
N VAL A 97 -13.39 -10.00 -4.00
CA VAL A 97 -12.07 -10.51 -3.63
C VAL A 97 -11.34 -10.98 -4.88
N LYS A 98 -10.13 -10.49 -5.07
CA LYS A 98 -9.28 -10.76 -6.23
C LYS A 98 -7.86 -11.09 -5.82
N GLU A 99 -7.15 -11.80 -6.68
CA GLU A 99 -5.70 -11.85 -6.63
C GLU A 99 -5.10 -10.46 -6.90
N LEU A 100 -3.82 -10.29 -6.57
CA LEU A 100 -3.09 -9.04 -6.81
C LEU A 100 -2.98 -8.66 -8.30
N ASN A 101 -3.15 -9.62 -9.21
CA ASN A 101 -3.18 -9.42 -10.67
C ASN A 101 -4.60 -9.09 -11.18
N GLU A 102 -5.54 -8.77 -10.29
CA GLU A 102 -6.97 -8.50 -10.57
C GLU A 102 -7.78 -9.73 -11.05
N THR A 103 -7.24 -10.94 -10.97
CA THR A 103 -8.01 -12.17 -11.23
C THR A 103 -9.08 -12.35 -10.16
N PRO A 104 -10.37 -12.49 -10.51
CA PRO A 104 -11.43 -12.71 -9.53
C PRO A 104 -11.25 -14.02 -8.74
N ILE A 105 -11.46 -13.96 -7.42
CA ILE A 105 -11.51 -15.14 -6.54
C ILE A 105 -12.96 -15.43 -6.19
N PHE A 106 -13.67 -14.48 -5.56
CA PHE A 106 -15.10 -14.59 -5.27
C PHE A 106 -15.72 -13.21 -4.99
N SER A 107 -17.05 -13.13 -5.05
CA SER A 107 -17.79 -11.93 -4.67
C SER A 107 -18.98 -12.26 -3.78
N VAL A 108 -19.21 -11.45 -2.75
CA VAL A 108 -20.36 -11.56 -1.83
C VAL A 108 -21.07 -10.22 -1.79
N THR A 109 -22.40 -10.23 -1.84
CA THR A 109 -23.22 -9.03 -1.69
C THR A 109 -24.26 -9.26 -0.58
N ARG A 110 -24.42 -8.25 0.29
CA ARG A 110 -25.38 -8.27 1.40
C ARG A 110 -26.17 -6.97 1.47
N LEU A 111 -27.42 -7.07 1.91
CA LEU A 111 -28.30 -5.92 2.15
C LEU A 111 -28.39 -5.57 3.63
N TYR A 112 -28.24 -4.29 3.92
CA TYR A 112 -28.34 -3.71 5.26
C TYR A 112 -29.36 -2.59 5.26
N TYR A 113 -30.24 -2.59 6.26
CA TYR A 113 -31.23 -1.56 6.47
C TYR A 113 -30.81 -0.73 7.66
N ILE A 114 -30.68 0.59 7.46
CA ILE A 114 -30.21 1.50 8.51
C ILE A 114 -31.05 2.76 8.57
N ASN A 115 -31.08 3.37 9.75
CA ASN A 115 -31.55 4.74 9.89
C ASN A 115 -30.53 5.69 9.22
N PRO A 116 -30.95 6.55 8.27
CA PRO A 116 -30.05 7.43 7.52
C PRO A 116 -29.31 8.47 8.38
N TYR A 117 -29.72 8.68 9.63
CA TYR A 117 -29.19 9.69 10.52
C TYR A 117 -28.44 9.08 11.70
N THR A 118 -29.00 8.07 12.36
CA THR A 118 -28.30 7.46 13.51
C THR A 118 -27.29 6.40 13.05
N HIS A 119 -27.38 5.96 11.79
CA HIS A 119 -26.61 4.86 11.22
C HIS A 119 -26.86 3.49 11.89
N GLN A 120 -27.85 3.41 12.78
CA GLN A 120 -28.24 2.18 13.44
C GLN A 120 -29.00 1.28 12.48
N HIS A 121 -28.84 -0.02 12.66
CA HIS A 121 -29.63 -1.01 11.95
C HIS A 121 -31.11 -0.90 12.30
N ILE A 122 -31.94 -1.19 11.30
CA ILE A 122 -33.39 -1.30 11.44
C ILE A 122 -33.77 -2.75 11.22
N SER A 123 -34.49 -3.32 12.18
CA SER A 123 -35.03 -4.68 12.10
C SER A 123 -36.13 -4.73 11.04
N MET A 124 -36.06 -5.73 10.17
CA MET A 124 -37.03 -6.00 9.12
C MET A 124 -37.58 -7.41 9.27
N ASN A 125 -38.87 -7.60 8.99
CA ASN A 125 -39.50 -8.92 9.02
C ASN A 125 -38.84 -9.86 8.00
N ASN A 126 -38.62 -11.12 8.37
CA ASN A 126 -38.01 -12.17 7.53
C ASN A 126 -36.55 -11.91 7.11
N LEU A 127 -35.85 -10.98 7.75
CA LEU A 127 -34.42 -10.75 7.56
C LEU A 127 -33.66 -10.95 8.87
N LYS A 128 -32.36 -11.24 8.76
CA LYS A 128 -31.47 -11.37 9.92
C LYS A 128 -31.53 -10.10 10.77
N ASN A 129 -31.88 -10.26 12.04
CA ASN A 129 -31.93 -9.13 12.96
C ASN A 129 -30.50 -8.66 13.28
N ARG A 130 -30.20 -7.40 12.93
CA ARG A 130 -28.89 -6.79 13.17
C ARG A 130 -29.05 -5.69 14.21
N ASN A 131 -28.25 -5.74 15.26
CA ASN A 131 -28.26 -4.75 16.33
C ASN A 131 -27.04 -3.82 16.20
N GLY A 132 -27.15 -2.60 16.72
CA GLY A 132 -26.06 -1.63 16.69
C GLY A 132 -25.96 -0.87 15.37
N PHE A 133 -24.73 -0.57 14.95
CA PHE A 133 -24.44 0.43 13.94
C PHE A 133 -23.72 -0.15 12.71
N LEU A 134 -24.14 0.25 11.50
CA LEU A 134 -23.38 -0.03 10.26
C LEU A 134 -22.23 0.97 10.08
N PHE A 135 -22.47 2.24 10.38
CA PHE A 135 -21.45 3.28 10.45
C PHE A 135 -21.43 3.84 11.85
N ALA A 136 -20.27 4.23 12.35
CA ALA A 136 -20.13 4.66 13.73
C ALA A 136 -21.04 5.88 14.04
N PRO A 137 -21.45 6.04 15.31
CA PRO A 137 -22.23 7.20 15.72
C PRO A 137 -21.45 8.50 15.47
N MET A 138 -22.17 9.53 15.00
CA MET A 138 -21.67 10.90 14.97
C MET A 138 -21.45 11.43 16.38
N TYR A 139 -20.58 12.43 16.52
CA TYR A 139 -20.30 13.11 17.78
C TYR A 139 -19.96 12.16 18.93
N SER A 140 -18.99 11.28 18.68
CA SER A 140 -18.53 10.29 19.65
C SER A 140 -18.13 10.94 20.98
N ASP A 141 -18.75 10.43 22.05
CA ASP A 141 -18.45 10.69 23.46
C ASP A 141 -17.43 9.69 24.04
N LYS A 142 -16.84 8.84 23.18
CA LYS A 142 -15.95 7.72 23.53
C LYS A 142 -16.64 6.55 24.25
N SER A 143 -17.97 6.51 24.28
CA SER A 143 -18.71 5.35 24.78
C SER A 143 -18.46 4.11 23.93
N ASN A 144 -18.71 2.95 24.54
CA ASN A 144 -18.71 1.67 23.84
C ASN A 144 -20.01 1.53 23.06
N TYR A 145 -19.95 0.94 21.88
CA TYR A 145 -21.14 0.66 21.07
C TYR A 145 -20.96 -0.60 20.22
N ILE A 146 -22.08 -1.16 19.77
CA ILE A 146 -22.08 -2.34 18.91
C ILE A 146 -21.93 -1.89 17.46
N TYR A 147 -20.85 -2.28 16.82
CA TYR A 147 -20.65 -2.16 15.39
C TYR A 147 -21.00 -3.49 14.72
N TRP A 148 -21.80 -3.46 13.66
CA TRP A 148 -22.06 -4.66 12.88
C TRP A 148 -20.95 -4.85 11.86
N HIS A 149 -20.07 -5.81 12.12
CA HIS A 149 -18.93 -6.03 11.27
C HIS A 149 -19.35 -6.78 9.99
N VAL A 150 -19.37 -6.05 8.89
CA VAL A 150 -19.91 -6.50 7.61
C VAL A 150 -19.16 -7.70 7.00
N ASN A 151 -17.85 -7.86 7.24
CA ASN A 151 -17.05 -8.99 6.71
C ASN A 151 -17.60 -10.32 7.21
N TYR A 152 -17.84 -10.38 8.52
CA TYR A 152 -18.28 -11.56 9.25
C TYR A 152 -19.80 -11.58 9.47
N ASP A 153 -20.51 -10.51 9.08
CA ASP A 153 -21.94 -10.32 9.34
C ASP A 153 -22.31 -10.63 10.81
N ALA A 154 -21.55 -10.05 11.74
CA ALA A 154 -21.61 -10.33 13.17
C ALA A 154 -21.40 -9.06 14.02
N PRO A 155 -21.99 -8.98 15.23
CA PRO A 155 -21.83 -7.82 16.10
C PRO A 155 -20.47 -7.81 16.80
N ALA A 156 -19.81 -6.65 16.79
CA ALA A 156 -18.56 -6.38 17.49
C ALA A 156 -18.78 -5.24 18.50
N THR A 157 -18.57 -5.51 19.79
CA THR A 157 -18.65 -4.47 20.82
C THR A 157 -17.35 -3.67 20.84
N LEU A 158 -17.37 -2.49 20.23
CA LEU A 158 -16.21 -1.62 20.13
C LEU A 158 -15.98 -0.87 21.44
N LYS A 159 -14.75 -0.98 21.94
CA LYS A 159 -14.27 -0.28 23.14
C LYS A 159 -13.28 0.80 22.76
N PHE A 160 -13.46 2.01 23.30
CA PHE A 160 -12.50 3.10 23.07
C PHE A 160 -11.14 2.74 23.68
N VAL A 161 -10.08 2.99 22.91
CA VAL A 161 -8.69 2.76 23.34
C VAL A 161 -7.98 4.08 23.60
N LYS A 162 -7.87 4.92 22.57
CA LYS A 162 -7.14 6.20 22.64
C LYS A 162 -7.51 7.14 21.51
N SER A 163 -7.08 8.39 21.63
CA SER A 163 -7.11 9.36 20.53
C SER A 163 -5.72 9.47 19.89
N GLU A 164 -5.66 9.55 18.56
CA GLU A 164 -4.42 9.82 17.82
C GLU A 164 -4.69 10.60 16.53
N LYS A 165 -3.63 10.84 15.73
CA LYS A 165 -3.76 11.53 14.44
C LYS A 165 -3.36 10.60 13.30
N ILE A 166 -4.19 10.54 12.27
CA ILE A 166 -3.86 9.90 10.99
C ILE A 166 -3.89 11.00 9.92
N ASN A 167 -2.77 11.22 9.25
CA ASN A 167 -2.61 12.27 8.23
C ASN A 167 -3.08 13.66 8.71
N GLY A 168 -2.84 13.98 9.98
CA GLY A 168 -3.24 15.24 10.61
C GLY A 168 -4.68 15.28 11.15
N LEU A 169 -5.54 14.34 10.76
CA LEU A 169 -6.92 14.24 11.24
C LEU A 169 -6.96 13.53 12.59
N LYS A 170 -7.65 14.13 13.57
CA LYS A 170 -7.90 13.51 14.89
C LYS A 170 -8.85 12.34 14.72
N VAL A 171 -8.47 11.17 15.23
CA VAL A 171 -9.27 9.94 15.18
C VAL A 171 -9.33 9.28 16.56
N TYR A 172 -10.39 8.53 16.81
CA TYR A 172 -10.55 7.65 17.97
C TYR A 172 -10.30 6.22 17.55
N LYS A 173 -9.36 5.56 18.24
CA LYS A 173 -9.05 4.16 18.05
C LYS A 173 -10.00 3.34 18.93
N TYR A 174 -10.72 2.42 18.30
CA TYR A 174 -11.60 1.45 18.94
C TYR A 174 -11.09 0.03 18.70
N HIS A 175 -11.39 -0.86 19.63
CA HIS A 175 -10.97 -2.25 19.55
C HIS A 175 -12.10 -3.19 20.00
N ALA A 176 -12.20 -4.35 19.36
CA ALA A 176 -13.08 -5.43 19.75
C ALA A 176 -12.38 -6.78 19.56
N TYR A 177 -12.62 -7.69 20.50
CA TYR A 177 -12.33 -9.11 20.33
C TYR A 177 -13.65 -9.85 20.46
N TYR A 178 -13.99 -10.65 19.46
CA TYR A 178 -15.27 -11.34 19.41
C TYR A 178 -15.21 -12.56 18.50
N GLU A 179 -16.26 -13.36 18.57
CA GLU A 179 -16.43 -14.61 17.85
C GLU A 179 -17.58 -14.51 16.86
N ALA A 180 -17.48 -15.22 15.74
CA ALA A 180 -18.55 -15.31 14.76
C ALA A 180 -18.62 -16.70 14.16
N ASP A 181 -19.84 -17.23 14.03
CA ASP A 181 -20.13 -18.40 13.23
C ASP A 181 -20.26 -17.98 11.76
N GLN A 182 -19.46 -18.57 10.89
CA GLN A 182 -19.44 -18.32 9.44
C GLN A 182 -19.94 -19.51 8.62
N THR A 183 -20.52 -20.52 9.26
CA THR A 183 -20.96 -21.78 8.64
C THR A 183 -21.88 -21.54 7.45
N GLU A 184 -22.89 -20.66 7.59
CA GLU A 184 -23.81 -20.34 6.49
C GLU A 184 -23.11 -19.54 5.37
N ASN A 185 -22.30 -18.55 5.76
CA ASN A 185 -21.58 -17.65 4.85
C ASN A 185 -20.54 -18.39 3.99
N LEU A 186 -20.05 -19.53 4.47
CA LEU A 186 -18.97 -20.31 3.87
C LEU A 186 -19.43 -21.74 3.52
N SER A 187 -20.73 -21.89 3.25
CA SER A 187 -21.36 -23.16 2.83
C SER A 187 -20.88 -23.70 1.48
N TYR A 188 -20.07 -22.94 0.76
CA TYR A 188 -19.37 -23.41 -0.44
C TYR A 188 -18.09 -24.19 -0.13
N LEU A 189 -17.61 -24.19 1.12
CA LEU A 189 -16.44 -24.94 1.52
C LEU A 189 -16.76 -26.44 1.68
N PRO A 190 -15.79 -27.35 1.41
CA PRO A 190 -16.03 -28.78 1.49
C PRO A 190 -16.56 -29.22 2.87
N ASP A 191 -17.62 -30.02 2.87
CA ASP A 191 -18.32 -30.55 4.05
C ASP A 191 -18.96 -29.50 4.98
N VAL A 192 -19.02 -28.23 4.56
CA VAL A 192 -19.72 -27.13 5.25
C VAL A 192 -21.02 -26.84 4.50
N PRO A 193 -22.18 -26.76 5.14
CA PRO A 193 -22.42 -26.91 6.57
C PRO A 193 -22.72 -28.37 6.97
N GLU A 194 -22.66 -29.35 6.07
CA GLU A 194 -23.25 -30.67 6.32
C GLU A 194 -22.63 -31.43 7.51
N LYS A 195 -21.29 -31.50 7.58
CA LYS A 195 -20.57 -32.25 8.62
C LYS A 195 -19.85 -31.35 9.61
N ARG A 196 -19.36 -30.22 9.13
CA ARG A 196 -18.57 -29.25 9.91
C ARG A 196 -19.08 -27.83 9.73
N GLY A 197 -18.92 -27.05 10.77
CA GLY A 197 -19.16 -25.61 10.75
C GLY A 197 -17.85 -24.84 10.79
N ILE A 198 -17.94 -23.53 10.63
CA ILE A 198 -16.79 -22.63 10.70
C ILE A 198 -17.02 -21.60 11.78
N HIS A 199 -16.05 -21.54 12.69
CA HIS A 199 -16.03 -20.57 13.77
C HIS A 199 -14.79 -19.70 13.61
N THR A 200 -14.96 -18.39 13.69
CA THR A 200 -13.87 -17.40 13.60
C THR A 200 -13.70 -16.65 14.91
N THR A 201 -12.46 -16.52 15.37
CA THR A 201 -12.08 -15.56 16.43
C THR A 201 -11.47 -14.33 15.77
N ILE A 202 -12.05 -13.15 15.98
CA ILE A 202 -11.67 -11.90 15.32
C ILE A 202 -11.10 -10.92 16.34
N ASN A 203 -9.93 -10.38 16.02
CA ASN A 203 -9.34 -9.23 16.68
C ASN A 203 -9.48 -8.01 15.75
N LEU A 204 -10.39 -7.11 16.06
CA LEU A 204 -10.77 -5.95 15.23
C LEU A 204 -10.26 -4.64 15.84
N THR A 205 -9.71 -3.78 15.00
CA THR A 205 -9.34 -2.40 15.35
C THR A 205 -9.83 -1.42 14.29
N LEU A 206 -10.56 -0.40 14.74
CA LEU A 206 -11.09 0.66 13.88
C LEU A 206 -10.58 2.03 14.31
N TRP A 207 -10.37 2.94 13.36
CA TRP A 207 -10.06 4.34 13.62
C TRP A 207 -11.14 5.21 13.02
N ILE A 208 -11.80 5.98 13.86
CA ILE A 208 -13.02 6.69 13.48
C ILE A 208 -12.84 8.18 13.73
N GLU A 209 -13.24 9.02 12.77
CA GLU A 209 -13.28 10.46 12.98
C GLU A 209 -14.46 10.80 13.91
N PRO A 210 -14.22 11.45 15.05
CA PRO A 210 -15.19 11.53 16.14
C PRO A 210 -16.44 12.36 15.84
N ILE A 211 -16.40 13.33 14.93
CA ILE A 211 -17.54 14.22 14.66
C ILE A 211 -18.48 13.59 13.65
N SER A 212 -17.94 13.14 12.52
CA SER A 212 -18.67 12.53 11.42
C SER A 212 -19.02 11.06 11.66
N GLY A 213 -18.31 10.37 12.56
CA GLY A 213 -18.43 8.91 12.70
C GLY A 213 -17.81 8.14 11.52
N TRP A 214 -17.06 8.81 10.64
CA TRP A 214 -16.51 8.17 9.45
C TRP A 214 -15.33 7.26 9.78
N LEU A 215 -15.31 6.07 9.16
CA LEU A 215 -14.23 5.10 9.32
C LEU A 215 -13.01 5.53 8.50
N ILE A 216 -11.90 5.78 9.19
CA ILE A 216 -10.62 6.21 8.60
C ILE A 216 -9.75 5.03 8.22
N LYS A 217 -9.53 4.14 9.19
CA LYS A 217 -8.64 2.99 9.08
C LYS A 217 -9.33 1.77 9.67
N TYR A 218 -9.08 0.63 9.06
CA TYR A 218 -9.63 -0.66 9.42
C TYR A 218 -8.50 -1.67 9.45
N GLU A 219 -8.41 -2.46 10.52
CA GLU A 219 -7.53 -3.63 10.62
C GLU A 219 -8.24 -4.75 11.38
N ASP A 220 -8.16 -5.98 10.87
CA ASP A 220 -8.50 -7.18 11.63
C ASP A 220 -7.38 -8.23 11.59
N SER A 221 -7.44 -9.17 12.51
CA SER A 221 -6.66 -10.40 12.48
C SER A 221 -7.55 -11.53 12.99
N THR A 222 -7.68 -12.56 12.19
CA THR A 222 -8.69 -13.60 12.35
C THR A 222 -8.06 -14.97 12.27
N LEU A 223 -8.55 -15.86 13.12
CA LEU A 223 -8.25 -17.28 13.07
C LEU A 223 -9.56 -18.03 12.92
N ALA A 224 -9.63 -18.87 11.89
CA ALA A 224 -10.83 -19.58 11.50
C ALA A 224 -10.61 -21.09 11.67
N TYR A 225 -11.54 -21.73 12.37
CA TYR A 225 -11.49 -23.16 12.69
C TYR A 225 -12.70 -23.88 12.14
N TYR A 226 -12.48 -25.12 11.72
CA TYR A 226 -13.58 -26.06 11.59
C TYR A 226 -14.01 -26.55 12.98
N TYR A 227 -15.31 -26.75 13.15
CA TYR A 227 -15.85 -27.47 14.30
C TYR A 227 -16.83 -28.55 13.83
N ASN A 228 -16.94 -29.64 14.57
CA ASN A 228 -17.89 -30.71 14.28
C ASN A 228 -19.30 -30.24 14.69
N ARG A 229 -20.27 -30.27 13.77
CA ARG A 229 -21.63 -29.77 14.08
C ARG A 229 -22.44 -30.65 15.01
N MET A 230 -22.12 -31.95 15.10
CA MET A 230 -22.78 -32.89 16.00
C MET A 230 -22.23 -32.79 17.42
N THR A 231 -20.90 -32.64 17.58
CA THR A 231 -20.26 -32.66 18.91
C THR A 231 -19.88 -31.28 19.43
N GLY A 232 -19.88 -30.24 18.58
CA GLY A 232 -19.44 -28.89 18.91
C GLY A 232 -17.92 -28.74 19.09
N GLN A 233 -17.14 -29.81 18.94
CA GLN A 233 -15.70 -29.77 19.17
C GLN A 233 -14.95 -29.13 18.00
N TYR A 234 -14.00 -28.24 18.32
CA TYR A 234 -13.04 -27.70 17.35
C TYR A 234 -12.17 -28.82 16.77
N ILE A 235 -11.89 -28.74 15.48
CA ILE A 235 -11.10 -29.73 14.74
C ILE A 235 -9.70 -29.16 14.51
N GLU A 236 -9.52 -28.43 13.41
CA GLU A 236 -8.25 -27.83 13.02
C GLU A 236 -8.55 -26.42 12.49
N PRO A 237 -7.60 -25.48 12.59
CA PRO A 237 -7.72 -24.22 11.87
C PRO A 237 -7.78 -24.52 10.38
N TRP A 238 -8.51 -23.72 9.63
CA TRP A 238 -8.55 -23.85 8.17
C TRP A 238 -7.93 -22.63 7.48
N ASN A 239 -8.01 -21.46 8.11
CA ASN A 239 -7.37 -20.24 7.64
C ASN A 239 -6.98 -19.36 8.82
N LYS A 240 -5.83 -18.70 8.71
CA LYS A 240 -5.43 -17.58 9.54
C LYS A 240 -5.23 -16.39 8.63
N PHE A 241 -5.96 -15.31 8.84
CA PHE A 241 -5.88 -14.16 7.94
C PHE A 241 -5.96 -12.81 8.62
N SER A 242 -5.49 -11.78 7.92
CA SER A 242 -5.59 -10.39 8.40
C SER A 242 -5.96 -9.45 7.27
N ASN A 243 -6.88 -8.53 7.54
CA ASN A 243 -7.38 -7.58 6.56
C ASN A 243 -7.05 -6.15 7.00
N ARG A 244 -6.59 -5.30 6.09
CA ARG A 244 -6.28 -3.90 6.38
C ARG A 244 -6.67 -2.98 5.23
N TYR A 245 -7.13 -1.76 5.53
CA TYR A 245 -7.28 -0.74 4.49
C TYR A 245 -5.93 -0.42 3.85
N THR A 246 -5.94 -0.33 2.53
CA THR A 246 -4.84 0.24 1.75
C THR A 246 -4.60 1.70 2.15
N GLN A 247 -3.36 2.16 1.97
CA GLN A 247 -2.99 3.55 2.23
C GLN A 247 -3.79 4.54 1.38
N THR A 248 -4.11 4.16 0.14
CA THR A 248 -5.00 4.95 -0.74
C THR A 248 -6.39 5.09 -0.10
N SER A 249 -6.96 4.02 0.44
CA SER A 249 -8.26 4.06 1.11
C SER A 249 -8.22 4.90 2.38
N ILE A 250 -7.17 4.78 3.19
CA ILE A 250 -6.97 5.62 4.38
C ILE A 250 -6.93 7.11 4.00
N VAL A 251 -6.17 7.48 2.98
CA VAL A 251 -6.08 8.89 2.53
C VAL A 251 -7.42 9.39 1.98
N ASN A 252 -8.11 8.60 1.17
CA ASN A 252 -9.44 8.95 0.66
C ASN A 252 -10.44 9.14 1.81
N ASN A 253 -10.42 8.24 2.81
CA ASN A 253 -11.27 8.33 3.99
C ASN A 253 -10.95 9.54 4.85
N VAL A 254 -9.66 9.90 5.03
CA VAL A 254 -9.26 11.13 5.74
C VAL A 254 -9.82 12.36 5.04
N ASN A 255 -9.66 12.45 3.72
CA ASN A 255 -10.15 13.60 2.95
C ASN A 255 -11.67 13.72 3.04
N TYR A 256 -12.39 12.60 2.88
CA TYR A 256 -13.84 12.57 2.95
C TYR A 256 -14.36 12.91 4.36
N ALA A 257 -13.79 12.30 5.40
CA ALA A 257 -14.14 12.58 6.79
C ALA A 257 -13.85 14.03 7.17
N PHE A 258 -12.77 14.61 6.65
CA PHE A 258 -12.45 16.01 6.87
C PHE A 258 -13.56 16.92 6.34
N VAL A 259 -14.05 16.66 5.12
CA VAL A 259 -15.17 17.41 4.53
C VAL A 259 -16.46 17.20 5.33
N LEU A 260 -16.79 15.95 5.70
CA LEU A 260 -17.98 15.66 6.51
C LEU A 260 -17.94 16.34 7.88
N LYS A 261 -16.80 16.27 8.57
CA LYS A 261 -16.58 16.93 9.85
C LYS A 261 -16.91 18.41 9.78
N TRP A 262 -16.34 19.12 8.81
CA TRP A 262 -16.56 20.57 8.68
C TRP A 262 -17.98 20.88 8.24
N LYS A 263 -18.56 20.08 7.35
CA LYS A 263 -19.98 20.18 7.00
C LYS A 263 -20.86 20.11 8.26
N PHE A 264 -20.60 19.16 9.16
CA PHE A 264 -21.40 18.98 10.38
C PHE A 264 -21.18 20.11 11.38
N ILE A 265 -19.93 20.55 11.59
CA ILE A 265 -19.62 21.71 12.43
C ILE A 265 -20.32 22.97 11.92
N ILE A 266 -20.31 23.19 10.60
CA ILE A 266 -20.95 24.36 9.98
C ILE A 266 -22.46 24.32 10.23
N ILE A 267 -23.09 23.19 9.95
CA ILE A 267 -24.53 23.02 10.08
C ILE A 267 -24.99 23.18 11.53
N ASP A 268 -24.28 22.56 12.48
CA ASP A 268 -24.74 22.45 13.87
C ASP A 268 -24.36 23.65 14.73
N TYR A 269 -23.25 24.32 14.44
CA TYR A 269 -22.73 25.41 15.28
C TYR A 269 -22.63 26.73 14.53
N ILE A 270 -21.99 26.75 13.35
CA ILE A 270 -21.67 28.01 12.68
C ILE A 270 -22.93 28.70 12.16
N VAL A 271 -23.83 27.98 11.47
CA VAL A 271 -25.05 28.58 10.94
C VAL A 271 -25.95 29.14 12.06
N PRO A 272 -26.25 28.41 13.15
CA PRO A 272 -26.99 28.98 14.27
C PRO A 272 -26.33 30.22 14.90
N ILE A 273 -25.00 30.23 15.04
CA ILE A 273 -24.25 31.40 15.54
C ILE A 273 -24.40 32.60 14.60
N ILE A 274 -24.29 32.39 13.28
CA ILE A 274 -24.49 33.45 12.28
C ILE A 274 -25.93 33.97 12.33
N LEU A 275 -26.92 33.09 12.43
CA LEU A 275 -28.33 33.49 12.53
C LEU A 275 -28.60 34.30 13.81
N LEU A 276 -28.04 33.88 14.95
CA LEU A 276 -28.10 34.63 16.22
C LEU A 276 -27.44 36.00 16.08
N PHE A 277 -26.26 36.06 15.48
CA PHE A 277 -25.54 37.30 15.25
C PHE A 277 -26.34 38.26 14.35
N LEU A 278 -26.88 37.77 13.24
CA LEU A 278 -27.74 38.55 12.35
C LEU A 278 -29.01 39.02 13.05
N ALA A 279 -29.64 38.16 13.87
CA ALA A 279 -30.79 38.54 14.68
C ALA A 279 -30.45 39.68 15.66
N PHE A 280 -29.28 39.60 16.31
CA PHE A 280 -28.79 40.66 17.19
C PHE A 280 -28.52 41.97 16.43
N VAL A 281 -27.88 41.90 15.26
CA VAL A 281 -27.63 43.05 14.39
C VAL A 281 -28.94 43.71 13.97
N PHE A 282 -29.94 42.94 13.57
CA PHE A 282 -31.26 43.48 13.21
C PHE A 282 -31.99 44.06 14.43
N PHE A 283 -31.94 43.40 15.59
CA PHE A 283 -32.49 43.94 16.82
C PHE A 283 -31.88 45.30 17.16
N TRP A 284 -30.55 45.39 17.06
CA TRP A 284 -29.80 46.62 17.29
C TRP A 284 -30.17 47.74 16.30
N PHE A 285 -30.32 47.43 15.01
CA PHE A 285 -30.79 48.40 14.01
C PHE A 285 -32.23 48.87 14.26
N GLY A 286 -33.12 47.98 14.70
CA GLY A 286 -34.47 48.32 15.12
C GLY A 286 -34.45 49.26 16.32
N TYR A 287 -33.63 48.94 17.32
CA TYR A 287 -33.42 49.76 18.50
C TYR A 287 -32.92 51.17 18.15
N LYS A 288 -31.98 51.29 17.20
CA LYS A 288 -31.47 52.58 16.72
C LYS A 288 -32.53 53.45 16.04
N LYS A 289 -33.45 52.84 15.27
CA LYS A 289 -34.48 53.54 14.50
C LYS A 289 -35.78 53.80 15.26
N ALA A 290 -35.99 53.10 16.38
CA ALA A 290 -37.13 53.34 17.24
C ALA A 290 -36.96 54.69 17.98
N ASN A 291 -38.01 55.50 17.95
CA ASN A 291 -38.04 56.81 18.61
C ASN A 291 -38.33 56.60 20.12
N TRP A 292 -37.31 56.19 20.88
CA TRP A 292 -37.45 55.95 22.32
C TRP A 292 -37.58 57.27 23.07
N ARG A 293 -38.80 57.65 23.45
CA ARG A 293 -39.08 58.86 24.26
C ARG A 293 -38.48 58.83 25.68
N PHE A 294 -37.75 57.78 26.05
CA PHE A 294 -37.29 57.50 27.42
C PHE A 294 -35.76 57.38 27.59
N VAL A 295 -34.93 57.69 26.58
CA VAL A 295 -33.45 57.53 26.64
C VAL A 295 -32.72 58.88 26.49
N LYS A 296 -31.75 59.17 27.38
CA LYS A 296 -31.03 60.46 27.41
C LYS A 296 -30.19 60.71 26.13
N PRO A 297 -30.16 61.95 25.58
CA PRO A 297 -29.47 62.29 24.32
C PRO A 297 -27.96 62.01 24.26
N SER A 298 -27.26 62.07 25.40
CA SER A 298 -25.81 61.87 25.49
C SER A 298 -25.38 60.43 25.19
N ILE A 299 -26.22 59.45 25.52
CA ILE A 299 -25.99 58.02 25.23
C ILE A 299 -26.12 57.77 23.72
N ILE A 300 -27.06 58.44 23.05
CA ILE A 300 -27.33 58.32 21.62
C ILE A 300 -26.14 58.81 20.76
N LEU A 301 -25.44 59.86 21.21
CA LEU A 301 -24.28 60.44 20.52
C LEU A 301 -23.02 59.57 20.65
N PHE A 302 -22.80 58.93 21.81
CA PHE A 302 -21.69 58.00 22.03
C PHE A 302 -21.79 56.77 21.11
N PHE A 303 -22.97 56.14 21.02
CA PHE A 303 -23.19 54.98 20.15
C PHE A 303 -23.15 55.31 18.65
N LYS A 304 -23.57 56.51 18.23
CA LYS A 304 -23.46 56.98 16.82
C LYS A 304 -22.02 57.10 16.31
N LYS A 305 -21.04 57.32 17.19
CA LYS A 305 -19.62 57.51 16.82
C LYS A 305 -18.87 56.17 16.70
N VAL A 306 -19.24 55.16 17.50
CA VAL A 306 -18.73 53.77 17.40
C VAL A 306 -19.29 53.03 16.17
N GLU A 307 -20.42 53.49 15.63
CA GLU A 307 -21.29 52.84 14.65
C GLU A 307 -20.82 52.78 13.18
N LYS A 308 -20.04 53.76 12.70
CA LYS A 308 -19.75 53.88 11.25
C LYS A 308 -18.58 53.00 10.79
N VAL A 309 -17.72 52.61 11.72
CA VAL A 309 -16.47 51.87 11.46
C VAL A 309 -16.62 50.37 11.77
N THR A 310 -17.52 50.00 12.69
CA THR A 310 -17.60 48.62 13.23
C THR A 310 -18.49 47.68 12.40
N ILE A 311 -19.66 48.14 11.91
CA ILE A 311 -20.64 47.26 11.25
C ILE A 311 -20.24 46.94 9.80
N SER A 312 -19.77 47.94 9.04
CA SER A 312 -19.24 47.76 7.68
C SER A 312 -18.03 46.83 7.69
N GLY A 313 -17.16 46.98 8.71
CA GLY A 313 -16.04 46.09 8.96
C GLY A 313 -16.51 44.67 9.25
N LEU A 314 -17.51 44.48 10.10
CA LEU A 314 -18.05 43.15 10.46
C LEU A 314 -18.70 42.41 9.28
N ILE A 315 -19.45 43.09 8.41
CA ILE A 315 -20.03 42.47 7.20
C ILE A 315 -18.93 42.03 6.23
N ILE A 316 -17.91 42.89 6.02
CA ILE A 316 -16.75 42.56 5.20
C ILE A 316 -15.99 41.37 5.80
N ILE A 317 -15.81 41.33 7.13
CA ILE A 317 -15.19 40.21 7.84
C ILE A 317 -16.00 38.92 7.63
N LEU A 318 -17.33 38.94 7.75
CA LEU A 318 -18.17 37.76 7.53
C LEU A 318 -18.12 37.28 6.07
N LEU A 319 -18.09 38.19 5.10
CA LEU A 319 -17.99 37.84 3.67
C LEU A 319 -16.60 37.27 3.34
N ILE A 320 -15.55 37.83 3.95
CA ILE A 320 -14.19 37.30 3.87
C ILE A 320 -14.11 35.92 4.51
N ILE A 321 -14.76 35.68 5.66
CA ILE A 321 -14.82 34.36 6.30
C ILE A 321 -15.53 33.36 5.38
N ALA A 322 -16.68 33.71 4.82
CA ALA A 322 -17.42 32.83 3.90
C ALA A 322 -16.64 32.54 2.60
N ILE A 323 -15.96 33.53 2.02
CA ILE A 323 -15.10 33.34 0.85
C ILE A 323 -13.86 32.52 1.21
N ALA A 324 -13.25 32.75 2.37
CA ALA A 324 -12.12 31.97 2.86
C ALA A 324 -12.52 30.51 3.12
N GLU A 325 -13.71 30.26 3.66
CA GLU A 325 -14.25 28.92 3.85
C GLU A 325 -14.57 28.23 2.52
N PHE A 326 -15.16 28.95 1.56
CA PHE A 326 -15.43 28.40 0.22
C PHE A 326 -14.12 28.12 -0.55
N ALA A 327 -13.14 29.01 -0.46
CA ALA A 327 -11.81 28.80 -1.02
C ALA A 327 -11.08 27.64 -0.33
N TYR A 328 -11.25 27.48 0.99
CA TYR A 328 -10.72 26.35 1.74
C TYR A 328 -11.38 25.03 1.30
N TYR A 329 -12.70 25.02 1.16
CA TYR A 329 -13.46 23.88 0.62
C TYR A 329 -12.96 23.49 -0.77
N LEU A 330 -12.77 24.45 -1.68
CA LEU A 330 -12.20 24.20 -3.01
C LEU A 330 -10.74 23.71 -2.95
N SER A 331 -9.93 24.23 -2.02
CA SER A 331 -8.53 23.81 -1.84
C SER A 331 -8.42 22.35 -1.37
N VAL A 332 -9.38 21.90 -0.56
CA VAL A 332 -9.45 20.53 -0.01
C VAL A 332 -10.10 19.56 -1.00
N TYR A 333 -11.05 20.03 -1.82
CA TYR A 333 -11.64 19.21 -2.90
C TYR A 333 -10.63 18.87 -4.00
N LYS A 334 -9.53 19.62 -4.10
CA LYS A 334 -8.40 19.27 -4.95
C LYS A 334 -7.74 18.00 -4.37
N LYS A 335 -8.10 16.85 -4.95
CA LYS A 335 -7.60 15.50 -4.59
C LYS A 335 -6.09 15.55 -4.39
N LYS A 336 -5.64 15.56 -3.12
CA LYS A 336 -4.22 15.56 -2.79
C LYS A 336 -3.63 14.26 -3.31
N GLN A 337 -2.95 14.30 -4.45
CA GLN A 337 -2.21 13.16 -4.97
C GLN A 337 -1.12 12.82 -3.95
N LEU A 338 -1.09 11.54 -3.54
CA LEU A 338 0.03 10.99 -2.79
C LEU A 338 1.29 11.18 -3.63
N HIS A 339 2.33 11.76 -3.04
CA HIS A 339 3.62 11.93 -3.72
C HIS A 339 4.68 11.17 -2.94
N TYR A 340 5.16 10.06 -3.49
CA TYR A 340 6.11 9.17 -2.85
C TYR A 340 7.56 9.59 -3.13
N LYS A 341 8.45 9.37 -2.16
CA LYS A 341 9.90 9.49 -2.31
C LYS A 341 10.54 8.12 -2.18
N ILE A 342 11.17 7.65 -3.25
CA ILE A 342 11.87 6.37 -3.29
C ILE A 342 13.37 6.62 -3.44
N GLY A 343 14.16 6.06 -2.52
CA GLY A 343 15.61 6.07 -2.59
C GLY A 343 16.12 4.79 -3.22
N ILE A 344 16.87 4.90 -4.30
CA ILE A 344 17.49 3.77 -5.00
C ILE A 344 18.97 3.79 -4.64
N SER A 345 19.41 2.77 -3.91
CA SER A 345 20.78 2.60 -3.44
C SER A 345 21.46 1.48 -4.22
N LEU A 346 22.49 1.84 -4.98
CA LEU A 346 23.29 0.94 -5.79
C LEU A 346 24.58 0.60 -5.07
N TRP A 347 24.89 -0.69 -4.88
CA TRP A 347 26.20 -1.07 -4.40
C TRP A 347 27.31 -0.65 -5.39
N ILE A 348 27.09 -0.91 -6.68
CA ILE A 348 27.94 -0.49 -7.80
C ILE A 348 27.09 0.10 -8.92
N HIS A 349 27.69 0.88 -9.81
CA HIS A 349 27.06 1.36 -11.02
C HIS A 349 27.37 0.42 -12.21
N ASN A 350 26.36 -0.22 -12.79
CA ASN A 350 26.48 -1.01 -14.03
C ASN A 350 25.17 -1.01 -14.85
N ASN A 351 25.21 -1.53 -16.08
CA ASN A 351 24.06 -1.48 -16.99
C ASN A 351 22.93 -2.43 -16.52
N ALA A 352 23.28 -3.56 -15.91
CA ALA A 352 22.32 -4.49 -15.33
C ALA A 352 21.46 -3.80 -14.26
N TYR A 353 22.07 -3.04 -13.35
CA TYR A 353 21.34 -2.31 -12.30
C TYR A 353 20.48 -1.21 -12.92
N MET A 354 20.98 -0.49 -13.92
CA MET A 354 20.18 0.52 -14.64
C MET A 354 18.98 -0.09 -15.36
N ASN A 355 19.11 -1.28 -15.96
CA ASN A 355 17.99 -2.00 -16.57
C ASN A 355 16.99 -2.50 -15.52
N ALA A 356 17.45 -2.94 -14.35
CA ALA A 356 16.56 -3.26 -13.24
C ALA A 356 15.83 -2.02 -12.68
N ILE A 357 16.46 -0.84 -12.70
CA ILE A 357 15.76 0.40 -12.33
C ILE A 357 14.65 0.72 -13.34
N LYS A 358 14.87 0.50 -14.64
CA LYS A 358 13.80 0.64 -15.65
C LYS A 358 12.65 -0.32 -15.36
N GLY A 359 12.95 -1.61 -15.17
CA GLY A 359 11.95 -2.61 -14.78
C GLY A 359 11.21 -2.24 -13.50
N PHE A 360 11.92 -1.75 -12.48
CA PHE A 360 11.34 -1.31 -11.20
C PHE A 360 10.33 -0.17 -11.40
N LYS A 361 10.67 0.82 -12.21
CA LYS A 361 9.76 1.92 -12.55
C LYS A 361 8.52 1.42 -13.30
N ASP A 362 8.69 0.50 -14.25
CA ASP A 362 7.56 -0.08 -14.99
C ASP A 362 6.67 -0.94 -14.08
N GLY A 363 7.26 -1.69 -13.15
CA GLY A 363 6.53 -2.46 -12.14
C GLY A 363 5.71 -1.59 -11.20
N LEU A 364 6.17 -0.37 -10.88
CA LEU A 364 5.40 0.63 -10.15
C LEU A 364 4.25 1.21 -11.01
N ALA A 365 4.53 1.50 -12.28
CA ALA A 365 3.58 2.09 -13.23
C ALA A 365 2.36 1.19 -13.47
N GLU A 366 2.52 -0.14 -13.44
CA GLU A 366 1.41 -1.10 -13.52
C GLU A 366 0.35 -0.90 -12.42
N TYR A 367 0.72 -0.29 -11.30
CA TYR A 367 -0.18 0.03 -10.19
C TYR A 367 -0.54 1.52 -10.14
N GLY A 368 -0.27 2.27 -11.21
CA GLY A 368 -0.55 3.70 -11.33
C GLY A 368 0.41 4.60 -10.55
N ILE A 369 1.62 4.11 -10.21
CA ILE A 369 2.67 4.91 -9.58
C ILE A 369 3.70 5.28 -10.64
N ASN A 370 3.54 6.47 -11.22
CA ASN A 370 4.30 6.96 -12.37
C ASN A 370 5.27 8.08 -11.97
N ASN A 371 6.47 8.02 -12.56
CA ASN A 371 7.49 9.03 -12.35
C ASN A 371 6.99 10.44 -12.71
N ASN A 372 7.29 11.42 -11.86
CA ASN A 372 6.91 12.83 -12.02
C ASN A 372 5.40 13.13 -11.98
N GLU A 373 4.55 12.14 -11.72
CA GLU A 373 3.14 12.35 -11.40
C GLU A 373 2.90 12.22 -9.90
N ASN A 374 3.32 11.09 -9.32
CA ASN A 374 3.06 10.75 -7.92
C ASN A 374 4.24 10.05 -7.22
N VAL A 375 5.40 9.98 -7.87
CA VAL A 375 6.65 9.50 -7.24
C VAL A 375 7.88 10.25 -7.76
N THR A 376 8.85 10.48 -6.88
CA THR A 376 10.19 10.95 -7.20
C THR A 376 11.23 9.91 -6.78
N PHE A 377 12.17 9.63 -7.67
CA PHE A 377 13.29 8.71 -7.43
C PHE A 377 14.58 9.48 -7.17
N TYR A 378 15.34 9.03 -6.18
CA TYR A 378 16.69 9.53 -5.88
C TYR A 378 17.65 8.35 -6.01
N ILE A 379 18.58 8.41 -6.95
CA ILE A 379 19.49 7.30 -7.26
C ILE A 379 20.88 7.68 -6.77
N GLU A 380 21.45 6.86 -5.90
CA GLU A 380 22.80 7.03 -5.37
C GLU A 380 23.58 5.72 -5.50
N SER A 381 24.88 5.82 -5.80
CA SER A 381 25.79 4.68 -5.89
C SER A 381 26.88 4.79 -4.83
N SER A 382 27.06 3.72 -4.05
CA SER A 382 28.18 3.65 -3.10
C SER A 382 29.50 3.37 -3.79
N ASN A 383 29.51 2.84 -5.03
CA ASN A 383 30.72 2.43 -5.75
C ASN A 383 31.61 1.48 -4.91
N ALA A 384 30.99 0.44 -4.35
CA ALA A 384 31.57 -0.57 -3.47
C ALA A 384 32.21 -0.05 -2.17
N ASP A 385 31.84 1.15 -1.73
CA ASP A 385 32.35 1.78 -0.50
C ASP A 385 31.34 1.68 0.64
N VAL A 386 31.75 1.07 1.75
CA VAL A 386 30.90 0.81 2.92
C VAL A 386 30.45 2.11 3.60
N GLU A 387 31.34 3.09 3.76
CA GLU A 387 31.02 4.36 4.42
C GLU A 387 30.04 5.18 3.58
N LYS A 388 30.25 5.24 2.25
CA LYS A 388 29.31 5.88 1.33
C LYS A 388 27.95 5.18 1.37
N GLN A 389 27.91 3.85 1.41
CA GLN A 389 26.65 3.12 1.52
C GLN A 389 25.91 3.47 2.82
N ILE A 390 26.61 3.53 3.96
CA ILE A 390 26.01 3.96 5.23
C ILE A 390 25.42 5.38 5.11
N ASN A 391 26.19 6.32 4.54
CA ASN A 391 25.77 7.71 4.36
C ASN A 391 24.54 7.84 3.44
N ILE A 392 24.47 7.06 2.35
CA ILE A 392 23.32 7.03 1.44
C ILE A 392 22.05 6.57 2.18
N ILE A 393 22.13 5.50 2.96
CA ILE A 393 20.97 4.99 3.70
C ILE A 393 20.54 5.97 4.79
N GLN A 394 21.48 6.58 5.52
CA GLN A 394 21.19 7.63 6.50
C GLN A 394 20.53 8.86 5.87
N LEU A 395 20.99 9.27 4.68
CA LEU A 395 20.36 10.36 3.92
C LEU A 395 18.89 10.05 3.64
N PHE A 396 18.58 8.84 3.15
CA PHE A 396 17.20 8.43 2.86
C PHE A 396 16.30 8.43 4.11
N ILE A 397 16.85 8.02 5.26
CA ILE A 397 16.15 8.08 6.55
C ILE A 397 15.89 9.52 6.97
N ASN A 398 16.91 10.37 6.96
CA ASN A 398 16.82 11.77 7.38
C ASN A 398 15.85 12.57 6.50
N LYS A 399 15.79 12.24 5.20
CA LYS A 399 14.87 12.85 4.24
C LYS A 399 13.48 12.22 4.24
N LYS A 400 13.21 11.26 5.14
CA LYS A 400 11.92 10.58 5.35
C LYS A 400 11.37 9.97 4.08
N PHE A 401 12.16 9.15 3.41
CA PHE A 401 11.71 8.43 2.23
C PHE A 401 10.68 7.37 2.58
N ASP A 402 9.75 7.12 1.67
CA ASP A 402 8.65 6.17 1.88
C ASP A 402 9.11 4.72 1.65
N LEU A 403 10.15 4.52 0.82
CA LEU A 403 10.70 3.21 0.48
C LEU A 403 12.16 3.34 0.02
N ILE A 404 12.97 2.33 0.32
CA ILE A 404 14.34 2.18 -0.18
C ILE A 404 14.39 0.97 -1.11
N TYR A 405 14.97 1.14 -2.30
CA TYR A 405 15.26 0.06 -3.25
C TYR A 405 16.76 -0.18 -3.29
N THR A 406 17.24 -1.33 -2.80
CA THR A 406 18.66 -1.68 -2.78
C THR A 406 19.03 -2.65 -3.89
N LEU A 407 20.18 -2.45 -4.53
CA LEU A 407 20.72 -3.36 -5.55
C LEU A 407 22.09 -3.87 -5.12
N GLY A 408 22.18 -5.18 -4.94
CA GLY A 408 23.39 -5.90 -4.52
C GLY A 408 23.35 -6.35 -3.06
N THR A 409 23.93 -7.54 -2.79
CA THR A 409 23.94 -8.16 -1.46
C THR A 409 24.60 -7.30 -0.38
N PRO A 410 25.83 -6.75 -0.57
CA PRO A 410 26.48 -5.98 0.50
C PRO A 410 25.69 -4.72 0.88
N GLY A 411 25.24 -3.96 -0.14
CA GLY A 411 24.43 -2.77 0.07
C GLY A 411 23.11 -3.03 0.80
N SER A 412 22.47 -4.18 0.50
CA SER A 412 21.23 -4.61 1.15
C SER A 412 21.44 -5.03 2.61
N LEU A 413 22.55 -5.72 2.92
CA LEU A 413 22.91 -6.09 4.29
C LEU A 413 23.22 -4.87 5.16
N ILE A 414 23.96 -3.90 4.59
CA ILE A 414 24.24 -2.62 5.27
C ILE A 414 22.92 -1.87 5.54
N ALA A 415 22.02 -1.77 4.55
CA ALA A 415 20.73 -1.12 4.72
C ALA A 415 19.87 -1.79 5.81
N LYS A 416 19.84 -3.13 5.86
CA LYS A 416 19.18 -3.92 6.92
C LYS A 416 19.70 -3.56 8.32
N GLY A 417 21.02 -3.38 8.45
CA GLY A 417 21.64 -3.03 9.73
C GLY A 417 21.28 -1.62 10.23
N ILE A 418 20.98 -0.69 9.31
CA ILE A 418 20.77 0.73 9.63
C ILE A 418 19.31 1.05 9.93
N THR A 419 18.33 0.45 9.22
CA THR A 419 16.90 0.77 9.41
C THR A 419 15.99 -0.44 9.45
N LYS A 420 15.10 -0.43 10.44
CA LYS A 420 14.01 -1.40 10.62
C LYS A 420 12.63 -0.81 10.30
N ASN A 421 12.56 0.49 10.00
CA ASN A 421 11.30 1.24 9.91
C ASN A 421 10.90 1.55 8.47
N ILE A 422 11.86 1.91 7.61
CA ILE A 422 11.57 2.22 6.21
C ILE A 422 11.56 0.90 5.43
N PRO A 423 10.50 0.59 4.68
CA PRO A 423 10.48 -0.60 3.83
C PRO A 423 11.67 -0.63 2.86
N ILE A 424 12.35 -1.78 2.79
CA ILE A 424 13.44 -2.04 1.86
C ILE A 424 12.98 -3.09 0.85
N VAL A 425 12.98 -2.73 -0.42
CA VAL A 425 12.87 -3.70 -1.50
C VAL A 425 14.28 -4.00 -2.00
N PHE A 426 14.73 -5.25 -2.00
CA PHE A 426 16.05 -5.61 -2.51
C PHE A 426 15.96 -6.29 -3.88
N SER A 427 17.00 -6.13 -4.68
CA SER A 427 17.27 -6.86 -5.92
C SER A 427 18.73 -7.30 -5.97
N PHE A 428 19.06 -8.20 -6.90
CA PHE A 428 20.42 -8.71 -7.07
C PHE A 428 20.99 -9.41 -5.83
N VAL A 429 20.12 -10.11 -5.10
CA VAL A 429 20.50 -11.01 -4.00
C VAL A 429 20.08 -12.42 -4.37
N ALA A 430 21.03 -13.30 -4.67
CA ALA A 430 20.73 -14.66 -5.12
C ALA A 430 20.20 -15.55 -3.97
N TYR A 431 20.80 -15.43 -2.80
CA TYR A 431 20.58 -16.30 -1.63
C TYR A 431 20.22 -15.47 -0.39
N PRO A 432 19.09 -14.74 -0.40
CA PRO A 432 18.77 -13.77 0.65
C PRO A 432 18.50 -14.43 2.02
N VAL A 433 18.14 -15.72 2.05
CA VAL A 433 17.94 -16.45 3.32
C VAL A 433 19.28 -16.85 3.90
N GLU A 434 20.12 -17.44 3.06
CA GLU A 434 21.41 -18.02 3.41
C GLU A 434 22.41 -16.95 3.87
N VAL A 435 22.41 -15.77 3.23
CA VAL A 435 23.23 -14.62 3.66
C VAL A 435 22.61 -13.84 4.83
N ASN A 436 21.60 -14.41 5.49
CA ASN A 436 20.88 -13.79 6.61
C ASN A 436 20.31 -12.40 6.28
N LEU A 437 19.86 -12.14 5.04
CA LEU A 437 19.16 -10.90 4.71
C LEU A 437 17.70 -10.99 5.19
N ILE A 438 17.03 -12.13 4.98
CA ILE A 438 15.64 -12.38 5.38
C ILE A 438 15.48 -13.77 6.03
N ASP A 439 14.41 -13.98 6.80
CA ASP A 439 14.14 -15.27 7.47
C ASP A 439 13.74 -16.39 6.49
N SER A 440 12.88 -16.09 5.52
CA SER A 440 12.47 -17.03 4.49
C SER A 440 12.02 -16.30 3.21
N LEU A 441 11.93 -17.02 2.09
CA LEU A 441 11.35 -16.47 0.86
C LEU A 441 9.86 -16.16 0.97
N ARG A 442 9.14 -16.78 1.91
CA ARG A 442 7.69 -16.59 2.10
C ARG A 442 7.37 -15.41 3.02
N SER A 443 8.25 -15.11 3.95
CA SER A 443 8.12 -13.96 4.83
C SER A 443 9.50 -13.60 5.36
N SER A 444 9.83 -12.33 5.26
CA SER A 444 11.11 -11.83 5.77
C SER A 444 11.13 -11.66 7.28
N LYS A 445 9.96 -11.60 7.94
CA LYS A 445 9.76 -11.16 9.33
C LYS A 445 10.39 -9.79 9.65
N THR A 446 10.68 -8.99 8.63
CA THR A 446 11.34 -7.68 8.76
C THR A 446 10.72 -6.68 7.77
N ASN A 447 11.24 -5.47 7.73
CA ASN A 447 10.88 -4.45 6.74
C ASN A 447 11.44 -4.74 5.32
N LEU A 448 11.98 -5.93 5.07
CA LEU A 448 12.59 -6.30 3.79
C LEU A 448 11.66 -7.19 2.96
N VAL A 449 11.71 -7.04 1.64
CA VAL A 449 11.25 -8.03 0.65
C VAL A 449 12.03 -7.82 -0.63
N GLY A 450 12.08 -8.75 -1.58
CA GLY A 450 12.79 -8.46 -2.81
C GLY A 450 12.55 -9.39 -3.98
N SER A 451 13.39 -9.22 -4.99
CA SER A 451 13.55 -10.14 -6.10
C SER A 451 14.95 -10.74 -6.11
N ARG A 452 15.02 -12.02 -6.44
CA ARG A 452 16.27 -12.78 -6.45
C ARG A 452 16.90 -12.74 -7.82
N ASN A 453 18.22 -12.57 -7.86
CA ASN A 453 19.03 -12.88 -9.03
C ASN A 453 19.50 -14.33 -8.94
N TYR A 454 18.58 -15.28 -9.09
CA TYR A 454 18.86 -16.71 -8.92
C TYR A 454 18.23 -17.52 -10.04
N ILE A 455 19.08 -18.29 -10.72
CA ILE A 455 18.74 -19.37 -11.64
C ILE A 455 19.48 -20.63 -11.13
N PRO A 456 18.84 -21.80 -11.01
CA PRO A 456 19.49 -23.00 -10.52
C PRO A 456 20.75 -23.37 -11.29
N ALA A 457 21.81 -23.79 -10.57
CA ALA A 457 23.08 -24.19 -11.19
C ALA A 457 22.89 -25.31 -12.23
N SER A 458 21.96 -26.23 -11.97
CA SER A 458 21.61 -27.32 -12.88
C SER A 458 21.09 -26.82 -14.23
N GLN A 459 20.29 -25.75 -14.24
CA GLN A 459 19.76 -25.16 -15.47
C GLN A 459 20.84 -24.39 -16.22
N GLN A 460 21.66 -23.61 -15.51
CA GLN A 460 22.78 -22.90 -16.12
C GLN A 460 23.76 -23.85 -16.79
N PHE A 461 24.17 -24.91 -16.08
CA PHE A 461 25.07 -25.92 -16.61
C PHE A 461 24.41 -26.73 -17.74
N TYR A 462 23.12 -27.07 -17.63
CA TYR A 462 22.41 -27.79 -18.69
C TYR A 462 22.55 -27.10 -20.04
N TYR A 463 22.28 -25.80 -20.12
CA TYR A 463 22.38 -25.07 -21.38
C TYR A 463 23.83 -24.97 -21.89
N PHE A 464 24.80 -24.84 -21.00
CA PHE A 464 26.22 -24.87 -21.37
C PHE A 464 26.64 -26.24 -21.93
N GLU A 465 26.23 -27.33 -21.29
CA GLU A 465 26.53 -28.71 -21.70
C GLU A 465 25.95 -29.05 -23.08
N GLN A 466 24.89 -28.38 -23.53
CA GLN A 466 24.36 -28.54 -24.90
C GLN A 466 25.31 -27.98 -25.98
N LEU A 467 26.15 -27.00 -25.63
CA LEU A 467 27.15 -26.42 -26.53
C LEU A 467 28.51 -27.08 -26.36
N TYR A 468 28.82 -27.55 -25.15
CA TYR A 468 30.10 -28.17 -24.81
C TYR A 468 29.87 -29.43 -23.95
N PRO A 469 29.52 -30.58 -24.56
CA PRO A 469 29.03 -31.76 -23.82
C PRO A 469 30.11 -32.56 -23.09
N ASN A 470 31.39 -32.39 -23.44
CA ASN A 470 32.50 -33.19 -22.93
C ASN A 470 33.30 -32.48 -21.81
N VAL A 471 32.62 -31.70 -20.97
CA VAL A 471 33.25 -31.03 -19.81
C VAL A 471 33.84 -32.08 -18.88
N LYS A 472 35.13 -31.95 -18.55
CA LYS A 472 35.81 -32.79 -17.55
C LYS A 472 36.25 -31.97 -16.35
N LYS A 473 36.68 -30.72 -16.55
CA LYS A 473 37.26 -29.87 -15.50
C LYS A 473 36.75 -28.44 -15.60
N LEU A 474 35.76 -28.11 -14.78
CA LEU A 474 35.20 -26.77 -14.73
C LEU A 474 35.95 -25.89 -13.72
N GLY A 475 36.56 -24.80 -14.20
CA GLY A 475 37.07 -23.73 -13.33
C GLY A 475 35.94 -22.83 -12.84
N PHE A 476 35.71 -22.79 -11.54
CA PHE A 476 34.71 -21.95 -10.89
C PHE A 476 35.36 -20.66 -10.40
N VAL A 477 35.19 -19.56 -11.14
CA VAL A 477 35.81 -18.27 -10.82
C VAL A 477 34.91 -17.47 -9.90
N ARG A 478 35.42 -17.09 -8.72
CA ARG A 478 34.65 -16.36 -7.70
C ARG A 478 35.49 -15.40 -6.88
N HIS A 479 34.84 -14.39 -6.32
CA HIS A 479 35.47 -13.57 -5.29
C HIS A 479 35.59 -14.32 -3.96
N LYS A 480 36.78 -14.30 -3.38
CA LYS A 480 37.10 -14.92 -2.10
C LYS A 480 36.46 -14.12 -0.95
N GLY A 481 35.74 -14.82 -0.06
CA GLY A 481 35.03 -14.19 1.05
C GLY A 481 33.65 -13.63 0.68
N ASN A 482 33.20 -13.82 -0.57
CA ASN A 482 31.83 -13.51 -0.95
C ASN A 482 30.91 -14.71 -0.63
N GLU A 483 30.03 -14.54 0.35
CA GLU A 483 29.14 -15.60 0.83
C GLU A 483 28.22 -16.15 -0.28
N SER A 484 27.77 -15.30 -1.21
CA SER A 484 26.89 -15.74 -2.31
C SER A 484 27.59 -16.67 -3.29
N SER A 485 28.85 -16.41 -3.64
CA SER A 485 29.62 -17.31 -4.51
C SER A 485 30.07 -18.58 -3.79
N GLU A 486 30.27 -18.53 -2.47
CA GLU A 486 30.54 -19.73 -1.65
C GLU A 486 29.34 -20.68 -1.58
N ILE A 487 28.12 -20.14 -1.42
CA ILE A 487 26.89 -20.93 -1.48
C ILE A 487 26.72 -21.53 -2.88
N GLN A 488 26.96 -20.75 -3.93
CA GLN A 488 26.86 -21.23 -5.30
C GLN A 488 27.90 -22.30 -5.63
N LEU A 489 29.14 -22.18 -5.14
CA LEU A 489 30.16 -23.20 -5.29
C LEU A 489 29.67 -24.55 -4.72
N LYS A 490 29.04 -24.54 -3.53
CA LYS A 490 28.44 -25.75 -2.94
C LYS A 490 27.31 -26.33 -3.79
N GLU A 491 26.49 -25.49 -4.43
CA GLU A 491 25.45 -25.95 -5.35
C GLU A 491 26.05 -26.68 -6.57
N TYR A 492 27.14 -26.15 -7.14
CA TYR A 492 27.88 -26.82 -8.23
C TYR A 492 28.60 -28.08 -7.77
N GLN A 493 29.17 -28.11 -6.56
CA GLN A 493 29.75 -29.33 -5.97
C GLN A 493 28.69 -30.43 -5.84
N GLN A 494 27.48 -30.08 -5.38
CA GLN A 494 26.37 -31.02 -5.31
C GLN A 494 25.92 -31.48 -6.68
N LEU A 495 25.79 -30.57 -7.66
CA LEU A 495 25.45 -30.90 -9.04
C LEU A 495 26.42 -31.92 -9.65
N PHE A 496 27.72 -31.76 -9.40
CA PHE A 496 28.76 -32.63 -9.94
C PHE A 496 29.09 -33.84 -9.08
N SER A 497 28.56 -33.98 -7.86
CA SER A 497 28.77 -35.17 -7.02
C SER A 497 28.36 -36.50 -7.69
N LYS A 498 27.44 -36.43 -8.68
CA LYS A 498 26.97 -37.56 -9.49
C LYS A 498 27.39 -37.49 -10.95
N ARG A 499 28.30 -36.57 -11.32
CA ARG A 499 28.81 -36.40 -12.70
C ARG A 499 30.33 -36.54 -12.71
N HIS A 500 30.90 -36.94 -13.84
CA HIS A 500 32.35 -37.03 -14.01
C HIS A 500 32.99 -35.67 -14.36
N VAL A 501 32.59 -34.61 -13.65
CA VAL A 501 33.10 -33.24 -13.83
C VAL A 501 33.84 -32.84 -12.56
N GLN A 502 35.14 -32.59 -12.66
CA GLN A 502 35.94 -32.05 -11.58
C GLN A 502 35.71 -30.53 -11.50
N LEU A 503 35.35 -30.04 -10.31
CA LEU A 503 35.24 -28.60 -10.04
C LEU A 503 36.56 -28.07 -9.47
N ILE A 504 37.13 -27.05 -10.11
CA ILE A 504 38.36 -26.37 -9.67
C ILE A 504 37.95 -24.99 -9.12
N ASP A 505 38.08 -24.80 -7.80
CA ASP A 505 37.75 -23.52 -7.16
C ASP A 505 38.85 -22.47 -7.43
N ILE A 506 38.52 -21.44 -8.21
CA ILE A 506 39.41 -20.31 -8.54
C ILE A 506 38.94 -19.10 -7.74
N ALA A 507 39.36 -19.04 -6.48
CA ALA A 507 39.01 -17.98 -5.54
C ALA A 507 39.99 -16.79 -5.63
N VAL A 508 39.52 -15.64 -6.12
CA VAL A 508 40.32 -14.44 -6.37
C VAL A 508 40.01 -13.33 -5.37
N VAL A 509 40.96 -12.44 -5.07
CA VAL A 509 40.76 -11.35 -4.10
C VAL A 509 40.61 -9.99 -4.77
N ASP A 510 41.23 -9.81 -5.93
CA ASP A 510 41.22 -8.61 -6.76
C ASP A 510 41.46 -8.98 -8.24
N GLU A 511 41.49 -7.97 -9.11
CA GLU A 511 41.57 -8.13 -10.56
C GLU A 511 42.96 -8.58 -11.05
N ASP A 512 44.02 -8.22 -10.32
CA ASP A 512 45.39 -8.62 -10.64
C ASP A 512 45.60 -10.10 -10.30
N HIS A 513 45.14 -10.53 -9.12
CA HIS A 513 45.15 -11.93 -8.72
C HIS A 513 44.33 -12.81 -9.66
N LEU A 514 43.16 -12.31 -10.12
CA LEU A 514 42.36 -12.97 -11.15
C LEU A 514 43.17 -13.17 -12.44
N SER A 515 43.82 -12.11 -12.93
CA SER A 515 44.60 -12.17 -14.17
C SER A 515 45.74 -13.18 -14.08
N GLN A 516 46.42 -13.24 -12.93
CA GLN A 516 47.51 -14.19 -12.69
C GLN A 516 47.02 -15.64 -12.60
N LEU A 517 45.92 -15.90 -11.87
CA LEU A 517 45.38 -17.25 -11.72
C LEU A 517 44.83 -17.82 -13.03
N LEU A 518 44.12 -17.01 -13.82
CA LEU A 518 43.58 -17.47 -15.12
C LEU A 518 44.64 -17.65 -16.22
N GLN A 519 45.86 -17.14 -16.01
CA GLN A 519 47.00 -17.41 -16.89
C GLN A 519 47.83 -18.62 -16.41
N SER A 520 47.59 -19.09 -15.18
CA SER A 520 48.28 -20.24 -14.62
C SER A 520 47.70 -21.55 -15.18
N PRO A 521 48.51 -22.60 -15.36
CA PRO A 521 48.07 -23.89 -15.91
C PRO A 521 47.31 -24.71 -14.86
N LEU A 522 46.15 -24.21 -14.43
CA LEU A 522 45.28 -24.88 -13.44
C LEU A 522 44.54 -26.09 -14.02
N GLY A 523 44.59 -26.29 -15.34
CA GLY A 523 44.12 -27.49 -16.01
C GLY A 523 42.60 -27.60 -16.16
N TYR A 524 41.85 -26.50 -16.08
CA TYR A 524 40.43 -26.46 -16.47
C TYR A 524 40.26 -26.51 -17.99
N ASP A 525 39.14 -27.05 -18.46
CA ASP A 525 38.74 -27.07 -19.88
C ASP A 525 37.61 -26.08 -20.19
N SER A 526 36.99 -25.53 -19.15
CA SER A 526 35.88 -24.59 -19.22
C SER A 526 35.86 -23.69 -17.99
N LEU A 527 35.22 -22.53 -18.09
CA LEU A 527 35.06 -21.60 -16.98
C LEU A 527 33.60 -21.29 -16.70
N TYR A 528 33.28 -21.18 -15.41
CA TYR A 528 32.06 -20.57 -14.91
C TYR A 528 32.40 -19.31 -14.14
N LEU A 529 31.75 -18.19 -14.49
CA LEU A 529 31.86 -16.93 -13.77
C LEU A 529 30.70 -16.79 -12.78
N ALA A 530 31.01 -16.75 -11.48
CA ALA A 530 30.04 -16.83 -10.41
C ALA A 530 29.14 -15.58 -10.26
N CYS A 531 27.99 -15.77 -9.59
CA CYS A 531 27.00 -14.71 -9.32
C CYS A 531 27.36 -13.85 -8.11
N ASP A 532 28.59 -13.34 -8.06
CA ASP A 532 28.97 -12.34 -7.08
C ASP A 532 29.12 -10.96 -7.71
N THR A 533 29.12 -9.93 -6.87
CA THR A 533 29.13 -8.54 -7.35
C THR A 533 30.48 -8.14 -7.95
N PHE A 534 31.56 -8.84 -7.61
CA PHE A 534 32.88 -8.59 -8.17
C PHE A 534 32.96 -9.14 -9.61
N MET A 535 32.50 -10.37 -9.86
CA MET A 535 32.37 -10.95 -11.20
C MET A 535 31.36 -10.21 -12.08
N GLN A 536 30.32 -9.61 -11.49
CA GLN A 536 29.38 -8.72 -12.21
C GLN A 536 29.98 -7.35 -12.58
N GLY A 537 31.17 -7.02 -12.07
CA GLY A 537 31.91 -5.81 -12.40
C GLY A 537 32.99 -6.06 -13.46
N ASN A 538 34.03 -5.23 -13.42
CA ASN A 538 35.13 -5.27 -14.38
C ASN A 538 35.93 -6.59 -14.35
N ALA A 539 35.99 -7.27 -13.21
CA ALA A 539 36.64 -8.57 -13.09
C ALA A 539 36.03 -9.63 -14.03
N GLY A 540 34.71 -9.63 -14.24
CA GLY A 540 34.07 -10.54 -15.19
C GLY A 540 34.52 -10.32 -16.63
N ARG A 541 34.67 -9.05 -17.04
CA ARG A 541 35.20 -8.67 -18.36
C ARG A 541 36.64 -9.18 -18.54
N ILE A 542 37.50 -8.98 -17.54
CA ILE A 542 38.89 -9.48 -17.54
C ILE A 542 38.91 -11.01 -17.71
N ALA A 543 38.07 -11.73 -16.96
CA ALA A 543 37.98 -13.19 -17.06
C ALA A 543 37.51 -13.64 -18.45
N VAL A 544 36.52 -12.95 -19.03
CA VAL A 544 36.04 -13.19 -20.39
C VAL A 544 37.16 -12.99 -21.41
N ASP A 545 37.89 -11.87 -21.36
CA ASP A 545 38.97 -11.55 -22.29
C ASP A 545 40.09 -12.61 -22.26
N ILE A 546 40.52 -13.01 -21.06
CA ILE A 546 41.53 -14.07 -20.88
C ILE A 546 41.00 -15.41 -21.42
N SER A 547 39.74 -15.77 -21.13
CA SER A 547 39.15 -17.02 -21.60
C SER A 547 39.07 -17.08 -23.13
N ARG A 548 38.68 -15.97 -23.79
CA ARG A 548 38.62 -15.88 -25.25
C ARG A 548 40.01 -15.98 -25.88
N LYS A 549 41.01 -15.30 -25.31
CA LYS A 549 42.40 -15.38 -25.79
C LYS A 549 42.95 -16.80 -25.74
N ASN A 550 42.58 -17.54 -24.69
CA ASN A 550 43.01 -18.92 -24.47
C ASN A 550 42.06 -19.97 -25.09
N LYS A 551 41.02 -19.54 -25.83
CA LYS A 551 39.99 -20.40 -26.42
C LYS A 551 39.34 -21.36 -25.42
N ILE A 552 39.06 -20.87 -24.21
CA ILE A 552 38.36 -21.61 -23.16
C ILE A 552 36.86 -21.26 -23.22
N PRO A 553 35.96 -22.25 -23.39
CA PRO A 553 34.52 -22.03 -23.30
C PRO A 553 34.12 -21.54 -21.91
N THR A 554 33.39 -20.42 -21.88
CA THR A 554 32.97 -19.77 -20.63
C THR A 554 31.47 -19.62 -20.60
N PHE A 555 30.83 -20.02 -19.50
CA PHE A 555 29.46 -19.65 -19.20
C PHE A 555 29.38 -18.84 -17.90
N THR A 556 28.28 -18.12 -17.75
CA THR A 556 28.15 -17.10 -16.71
C THR A 556 26.70 -16.96 -16.31
N CYS A 557 26.48 -16.44 -15.11
CA CYS A 557 25.16 -16.05 -14.67
C CYS A 557 24.85 -14.56 -14.84
N ASN A 558 25.75 -13.79 -15.47
CA ASN A 558 25.59 -12.37 -15.75
C ASN A 558 25.47 -12.11 -17.25
N MET A 559 24.41 -11.38 -17.65
CA MET A 559 24.16 -11.02 -19.05
C MET A 559 25.32 -10.21 -19.66
N GLU A 560 25.89 -9.27 -18.91
CA GLU A 560 26.95 -8.39 -19.42
C GLU A 560 28.20 -9.18 -19.83
N ASN A 561 28.57 -10.22 -19.09
CA ASN A 561 29.73 -11.03 -19.45
C ASN A 561 29.52 -11.81 -20.76
N VAL A 562 28.28 -12.14 -21.14
CA VAL A 562 28.00 -12.75 -22.46
C VAL A 562 28.12 -11.71 -23.57
N ILE A 563 27.70 -10.46 -23.30
CA ILE A 563 27.91 -9.30 -24.18
C ILE A 563 29.42 -9.05 -24.38
N ASP A 564 30.22 -9.13 -23.31
CA ASP A 564 31.68 -8.99 -23.36
C ASP A 564 32.36 -10.15 -24.10
N GLY A 565 31.69 -11.30 -24.21
CA GLY A 565 32.13 -12.42 -25.05
C GLY A 565 32.22 -13.78 -24.38
N ALA A 566 31.64 -13.99 -23.20
CA ALA A 566 31.37 -15.35 -22.72
C ALA A 566 30.51 -16.11 -23.75
N LEU A 567 30.64 -17.43 -23.83
CA LEU A 567 29.97 -18.25 -24.84
C LEU A 567 28.45 -18.22 -24.66
N ILE A 568 27.98 -18.37 -23.43
CA ILE A 568 26.56 -18.57 -23.13
C ILE A 568 26.23 -18.14 -21.70
N GLY A 569 25.00 -17.70 -21.48
CA GLY A 569 24.44 -17.50 -20.16
C GLY A 569 22.96 -17.86 -20.15
N TYR A 570 22.54 -18.65 -19.17
CA TYR A 570 21.13 -18.81 -18.82
C TYR A 570 20.90 -18.04 -17.52
N VAL A 571 20.58 -16.75 -17.67
CA VAL A 571 20.73 -15.75 -16.62
C VAL A 571 19.38 -15.22 -16.16
N ALA A 572 19.31 -14.56 -15.02
CA ALA A 572 18.11 -13.81 -14.68
C ALA A 572 18.11 -12.46 -15.42
N ASP A 573 17.03 -12.14 -16.13
CA ASP A 573 16.91 -10.87 -16.86
C ASP A 573 16.84 -9.69 -15.85
N PRO A 574 17.82 -8.76 -15.87
CA PRO A 574 17.82 -7.58 -15.00
C PRO A 574 16.53 -6.77 -15.03
N TYR A 575 15.92 -6.60 -16.20
CA TYR A 575 14.65 -5.87 -16.34
C TYR A 575 13.53 -6.59 -15.59
N ILE A 576 13.41 -7.91 -15.73
CA ILE A 576 12.39 -8.71 -15.05
C ILE A 576 12.60 -8.73 -13.53
N ILE A 577 13.85 -8.87 -13.07
CA ILE A 577 14.20 -8.76 -11.64
C ILE A 577 13.71 -7.43 -11.08
N GLY A 578 14.03 -6.33 -11.78
CA GLY A 578 13.57 -4.99 -11.45
C GLY A 578 12.06 -4.87 -11.41
N LYS A 579 11.37 -5.42 -12.41
CA LYS A 579 9.92 -5.39 -12.53
C LYS A 579 9.23 -6.10 -11.37
N ILE A 580 9.73 -7.26 -10.95
CA ILE A 580 9.25 -7.98 -9.76
C ILE A 580 9.39 -7.09 -8.51
N ALA A 581 10.56 -6.46 -8.32
CA ALA A 581 10.79 -5.54 -7.20
C ALA A 581 9.85 -4.31 -7.24
N GLY A 582 9.63 -3.72 -8.42
CA GLY A 582 8.74 -2.58 -8.61
C GLY A 582 7.30 -2.87 -8.22
N ARG A 583 6.79 -4.05 -8.59
CA ARG A 583 5.44 -4.51 -8.19
C ARG A 583 5.32 -4.65 -6.67
N LYS A 584 6.35 -5.19 -5.99
CA LYS A 584 6.38 -5.29 -4.53
C LYS A 584 6.40 -3.91 -3.87
N ALA A 585 7.23 -3.00 -4.40
CA ALA A 585 7.26 -1.62 -3.94
C ALA A 585 5.89 -0.94 -4.08
N ALA A 586 5.17 -1.16 -5.19
CA ALA A 586 3.85 -0.61 -5.37
C ALA A 586 2.84 -1.08 -4.30
N LEU A 587 2.87 -2.39 -3.99
CA LEU A 587 2.01 -2.97 -2.95
C LEU A 587 2.33 -2.36 -1.58
N ILE A 588 3.63 -2.21 -1.26
CA ILE A 588 4.08 -1.60 -0.01
C ILE A 588 3.63 -0.14 0.10
N LEU A 589 3.83 0.66 -0.96
CA LEU A 589 3.39 2.06 -0.99
C LEU A 589 1.87 2.20 -0.90
N ARG A 590 1.14 1.16 -1.32
CA ARG A 590 -0.32 1.03 -1.14
C ARG A 590 -0.73 0.46 0.22
N GLY A 591 0.20 0.19 1.12
CA GLY A 591 -0.06 -0.20 2.51
C GLY A 591 0.15 -1.68 2.84
N ALA A 592 0.71 -2.48 1.92
CA ALA A 592 1.15 -3.83 2.27
C ALA A 592 2.39 -3.77 3.18
N ASP A 593 2.43 -4.63 4.19
CA ASP A 593 3.63 -4.82 5.01
C ASP A 593 4.65 -5.67 4.23
N PRO A 594 5.95 -5.30 4.17
CA PRO A 594 6.97 -6.11 3.49
C PRO A 594 6.99 -7.58 3.91
N GLN A 595 6.71 -7.87 5.20
CA GLN A 595 6.77 -9.24 5.71
C GLN A 595 5.68 -10.17 5.13
N TRP A 596 4.63 -9.62 4.51
CA TRP A 596 3.56 -10.39 3.87
C TRP A 596 3.93 -10.83 2.46
N LEU A 597 4.89 -10.15 1.86
CA LEU A 597 5.22 -10.30 0.46
C LEU A 597 6.31 -11.35 0.32
N TYR A 598 6.14 -12.24 -0.66
CA TYR A 598 7.16 -13.23 -0.99
C TYR A 598 8.36 -12.57 -1.64
N SER A 599 9.56 -13.07 -1.38
CA SER A 599 10.73 -12.78 -2.19
C SER A 599 10.83 -13.80 -3.32
N GLU A 600 10.85 -13.33 -4.57
CA GLU A 600 10.63 -14.18 -5.75
C GLU A 600 11.84 -14.16 -6.69
N SER A 601 12.10 -15.30 -7.35
CA SER A 601 12.98 -15.35 -8.52
C SER A 601 12.15 -15.15 -9.80
N PRO A 602 12.78 -14.73 -10.92
CA PRO A 602 12.18 -14.89 -12.24
C PRO A 602 11.72 -16.34 -12.47
N LYS A 603 10.56 -16.53 -13.12
CA LYS A 603 9.99 -17.85 -13.37
C LYS A 603 10.82 -18.69 -14.35
N GLN A 604 11.58 -18.01 -15.22
CA GLN A 604 12.44 -18.62 -16.22
C GLN A 604 13.74 -17.80 -16.33
N GLY A 605 14.82 -18.47 -16.71
CA GLY A 605 16.04 -17.80 -17.15
C GLY A 605 15.92 -17.25 -18.56
N TYR A 606 16.79 -16.30 -18.86
CA TYR A 606 16.98 -15.65 -20.13
C TYR A 606 18.21 -16.26 -20.81
N LEU A 607 18.01 -16.96 -21.92
CA LEU A 607 19.06 -17.65 -22.66
C LEU A 607 19.71 -16.69 -23.65
N ILE A 608 20.97 -16.33 -23.38
CA ILE A 608 21.80 -15.51 -24.26
C ILE A 608 23.00 -16.30 -24.76
N ILE A 609 23.25 -16.24 -26.07
CA ILE A 609 24.34 -16.98 -26.73
C ILE A 609 25.20 -16.04 -27.54
N ASN A 610 26.52 -16.21 -27.45
CA ASN A 610 27.47 -15.47 -28.25
C ASN A 610 27.97 -16.29 -29.44
N ARG A 611 27.40 -16.03 -30.62
CA ARG A 611 27.75 -16.74 -31.86
C ARG A 611 29.16 -16.42 -32.32
N THR A 612 29.65 -15.21 -32.06
CA THR A 612 31.04 -14.81 -32.36
C THR A 612 32.02 -15.64 -31.55
N THR A 613 31.75 -15.84 -30.25
CA THR A 613 32.57 -16.69 -29.38
C THR A 613 32.45 -18.16 -29.77
N ALA A 614 31.26 -18.66 -30.10
CA ALA A 614 31.10 -20.03 -30.58
C ALA A 614 31.97 -20.32 -31.81
N LYS A 615 31.97 -19.41 -32.80
CA LYS A 615 32.84 -19.50 -34.00
C LYS A 615 34.32 -19.48 -33.63
N LEU A 616 34.74 -18.60 -32.71
CA LEU A 616 36.14 -18.53 -32.23
C LEU A 616 36.59 -19.85 -31.59
N LEU A 617 35.69 -20.52 -30.89
CA LEU A 617 35.94 -21.78 -30.18
C LEU A 617 35.76 -23.03 -31.08
N GLY A 618 35.27 -22.87 -32.30
CA GLY A 618 34.92 -24.01 -33.17
C GLY A 618 33.75 -24.84 -32.64
N ILE A 619 32.80 -24.20 -31.93
CA ILE A 619 31.61 -24.84 -31.36
C ILE A 619 30.41 -24.61 -32.27
N ASP A 620 29.82 -25.71 -32.74
CA ASP A 620 28.53 -25.68 -33.44
C ASP A 620 27.39 -25.53 -32.44
N ILE A 621 26.55 -24.51 -32.62
CA ILE A 621 25.40 -24.28 -31.75
C ILE A 621 24.21 -25.09 -32.29
N PRO A 622 23.63 -26.04 -31.53
CA PRO A 622 22.48 -26.80 -32.00
C PRO A 622 21.28 -25.92 -32.31
N GLU A 623 20.57 -26.21 -33.41
CA GLU A 623 19.38 -25.45 -33.84
C GLU A 623 18.29 -25.38 -32.76
N ALA A 624 18.07 -26.49 -32.03
CA ALA A 624 17.13 -26.54 -30.91
C ALA A 624 17.47 -25.56 -29.77
N ILE A 625 18.74 -25.18 -29.63
CA ILE A 625 19.19 -24.21 -28.63
C ILE A 625 19.05 -22.79 -29.18
N LEU A 626 19.36 -22.56 -30.46
CA LEU A 626 19.11 -21.26 -31.12
C LEU A 626 17.63 -20.87 -31.07
N GLN A 627 16.72 -21.81 -31.31
CA GLN A 627 15.27 -21.57 -31.27
C GLN A 627 14.75 -21.23 -29.86
N LYS A 628 15.43 -21.72 -28.82
CA LYS A 628 15.11 -21.41 -27.42
C LYS A 628 15.82 -20.16 -26.90
N SER A 629 16.71 -19.56 -27.69
CA SER A 629 17.52 -18.41 -27.27
C SER A 629 16.68 -17.14 -27.29
N ASP A 630 16.67 -16.42 -26.17
CA ASP A 630 16.04 -15.11 -26.06
C ASP A 630 16.88 -14.03 -26.75
N TYR A 631 18.21 -14.19 -26.77
CA TYR A 631 19.11 -13.26 -27.46
C TYR A 631 20.36 -13.95 -28.05
N ILE A 632 20.79 -13.49 -29.22
CA ILE A 632 21.97 -14.01 -29.91
C ILE A 632 22.87 -12.84 -30.32
N ILE A 633 24.11 -12.84 -29.85
CA ILE A 633 25.13 -11.85 -30.23
C ILE A 633 25.85 -12.32 -31.50
N GLY A 634 26.16 -11.37 -32.40
CA GLY A 634 26.88 -11.64 -33.64
C GLY A 634 26.00 -12.30 -34.70
N LYS A 635 24.72 -11.88 -34.77
CA LYS A 635 23.81 -12.26 -35.86
C LYS A 635 24.31 -11.76 -37.21
#